data_AF-A0A8T0GHH6-F1
#
_entry.id   AF-A0A8T0GHH6-F1
#
_cell.length_a   1.000
_cell.length_b   1.000
_cell.length_c   1.000
_cell.angle_alpha   90.00
_cell.angle_beta   90.00
_cell.angle_gamma   90.00
#
_symmetry.space_group_name_H-M   'P 1'
#
loop_
_entity.id
_entity.type
_entity.pdbx_description
1 polymer ?
#
loop_
_entity_poly.entity_id
_entity_poly.type
_entity_poly.pdbx_seq_one_letter_code
_entity_poly.pdbx_strand_id
1 'polypeptide(L)'
;MLLSKAGVALTSAASGLQAGEGRNGLVGRDGVRESGVKRVKVVQVRANAGDGAGRSSSSSSSGSAATSIFNRVGSFLNRDRVEQQGAEVGGDKVVYKGTFTIMKKLAMLDLMDRGADLQDDATELMGKRVTVQLVSTEVDRDTGKALVSRETAVEGWVAVNDKLAAQDISFPMDFVVPKGFGVPGAIIVKNQHPNEFLLVSFSLAIPDADEAHYLTNSWVYNTANTEGRIFFQNKAYLPGDTPDGMKELREKELQDHRGDGTGERKASDRIYDYDVYNDLGKPDEDPALERPNLGGNAEYPYPRRCRTGRPPSKFNPAYESRKGIATFYIPRDECFERAKMSDFKADGMRSKGHALTSKVKSLLTKKKDFESIAAIKELYAPKGKDLGGMNNVLPEMSDIPKSEQQPLIFLEELINPDGERNTPLKYPLPMILHVDENAWQTNEQFAREFLAGLNPVMISLVKEFPLKSALDPKEFGDPTSAITAHHIEGALEGFSVEEALSKKKLFVADYHDAYLPFVERINAQKDAKTYATRALFFLSSDETLKVLALELVLPPTSPGGEKISKVFTPPKDYSAAKMYLWQCARAHVANNDIVAHQVFSHFSKCHAVTEALIIATNRQLSKLHPIHHLMAPHFKSTLEINRGARARLIPAGGVIEASFTPRAYSMRMAAANYRDTWTFDSQALPNDLIAR
;
A
#
# COMPACT_ATOMS: atom_id res chain seq x y z
N MET A 1 -26.72 -6.51 12.07
CA MET A 1 -27.25 -5.15 11.82
C MET A 1 -26.33 -4.49 10.80
N LEU A 2 -26.88 -4.35 9.59
CA LEU A 2 -26.47 -3.58 8.40
C LEU A 2 -25.02 -3.05 8.30
N LEU A 3 -24.24 -3.66 7.41
CA LEU A 3 -23.47 -2.98 6.35
C LEU A 3 -23.02 -4.05 5.33
N SER A 4 -23.88 -4.31 4.36
CA SER A 4 -23.49 -4.93 3.09
C SER A 4 -24.16 -4.14 1.96
N LYS A 5 -23.43 -3.95 0.86
CA LYS A 5 -23.83 -3.35 -0.42
C LYS A 5 -23.93 -1.82 -0.49
N ALA A 6 -22.88 -1.21 -1.03
CA ALA A 6 -22.98 -0.04 -1.89
C ALA A 6 -21.88 -0.14 -2.96
N GLY A 7 -22.10 -1.00 -3.96
CA GLY A 7 -21.46 -0.87 -5.27
C GLY A 7 -22.34 0.05 -6.11
N VAL A 8 -21.83 1.23 -6.46
CA VAL A 8 -22.49 2.14 -7.41
C VAL A 8 -21.75 2.02 -8.74
N ALA A 9 -22.42 1.36 -9.68
CA ALA A 9 -22.08 1.40 -11.10
C ALA A 9 -22.52 2.77 -11.65
N LEU A 10 -21.55 3.56 -12.14
CA LEU A 10 -21.83 4.73 -12.98
C LEU A 10 -21.72 4.28 -14.44
N THR A 11 -22.86 3.99 -15.05
CA THR A 11 -23.01 3.80 -16.50
C THR A 11 -22.79 5.13 -17.22
N SER A 12 -21.85 5.12 -18.17
CA SER A 12 -21.63 6.19 -19.14
C SER A 12 -22.82 6.30 -20.10
N ALA A 13 -23.48 7.47 -20.13
CA ALA A 13 -24.40 7.83 -21.20
C ALA A 13 -23.64 8.72 -22.20
N ALA A 14 -23.25 8.13 -23.33
CA ALA A 14 -22.78 8.86 -24.49
C ALA A 14 -23.99 9.46 -25.23
N SER A 15 -24.04 10.78 -25.32
CA SER A 15 -25.00 11.52 -26.13
C SER A 15 -24.64 11.41 -27.62
N GLY A 16 -25.42 10.61 -28.36
CA GLY A 16 -25.47 10.64 -29.81
C GLY A 16 -26.37 11.77 -30.28
N LEU A 17 -25.80 12.71 -31.04
CA LEU A 17 -26.51 13.69 -31.85
C LEU A 17 -27.21 12.98 -33.02
N GLN A 18 -28.53 13.15 -33.14
CA GLN A 18 -29.21 13.09 -34.43
C GLN A 18 -30.38 14.08 -34.44
N ALA A 19 -30.38 14.92 -35.48
CA ALA A 19 -31.42 15.89 -35.77
C ALA A 19 -32.70 15.22 -36.28
N GLY A 20 -33.85 15.80 -35.95
CA GLY A 20 -35.16 15.44 -36.52
C GLY A 20 -36.28 16.26 -35.90
N GLU A 21 -36.93 17.07 -36.73
CA GLU A 21 -38.00 18.02 -36.43
C GLU A 21 -39.29 17.36 -35.87
N GLY A 22 -40.12 18.14 -35.15
CA GLY A 22 -41.56 17.84 -35.04
C GLY A 22 -42.30 18.22 -33.74
N ARG A 23 -42.83 19.45 -33.73
CA ARG A 23 -44.04 20.00 -33.07
C ARG A 23 -44.85 19.23 -31.99
N ASN A 24 -45.32 20.05 -31.03
CA ASN A 24 -46.58 20.02 -30.24
C ASN A 24 -46.63 19.31 -28.87
N GLY A 25 -46.65 20.13 -27.79
CA GLY A 25 -47.89 20.47 -27.07
C GLY A 25 -48.45 19.54 -25.97
N LEU A 26 -48.45 20.08 -24.74
CA LEU A 26 -49.45 19.98 -23.67
C LEU A 26 -49.43 18.83 -22.63
N VAL A 27 -49.24 19.25 -21.36
CA VAL A 27 -50.05 19.01 -20.14
C VAL A 27 -50.41 17.58 -19.72
N GLY A 28 -50.13 17.24 -18.45
CA GLY A 28 -50.94 16.24 -17.73
C GLY A 28 -50.33 15.66 -16.45
N ARG A 29 -51.01 15.89 -15.33
CA ARG A 29 -50.74 15.46 -13.94
C ARG A 29 -51.09 13.99 -13.64
N ASP A 30 -50.50 13.51 -12.54
CA ASP A 30 -50.97 12.54 -11.53
C ASP A 30 -51.24 11.07 -11.90
N GLY A 31 -50.75 10.15 -11.06
CA GLY A 31 -51.25 8.77 -10.99
C GLY A 31 -50.34 7.75 -10.32
N VAL A 32 -50.45 7.62 -9.00
CA VAL A 32 -49.96 6.48 -8.21
C VAL A 32 -50.75 5.21 -8.56
N ARG A 33 -50.07 4.06 -8.75
CA ARG A 33 -50.56 2.72 -8.35
C ARG A 33 -49.48 1.63 -8.41
N GLU A 34 -49.45 0.84 -7.35
CA GLU A 34 -48.68 -0.38 -7.17
C GLU A 34 -49.10 -1.51 -8.14
N SER A 35 -48.15 -2.39 -8.47
CA SER A 35 -48.24 -3.87 -8.35
C SER A 35 -47.40 -4.59 -9.41
N GLY A 36 -46.84 -5.75 -9.03
CA GLY A 36 -46.65 -6.85 -9.97
C GLY A 36 -45.21 -7.26 -10.29
N VAL A 37 -44.69 -8.20 -9.51
CA VAL A 37 -43.57 -9.08 -9.85
C VAL A 37 -43.85 -9.82 -11.17
N LYS A 38 -42.93 -9.78 -12.14
CA LYS A 38 -42.89 -10.73 -13.26
C LYS A 38 -41.47 -11.25 -13.52
N ARG A 39 -41.38 -12.59 -13.50
CA ARG A 39 -40.25 -13.41 -13.95
C ARG A 39 -39.96 -13.15 -15.43
N VAL A 40 -38.68 -13.02 -15.80
CA VAL A 40 -38.25 -13.02 -17.21
C VAL A 40 -37.63 -14.37 -17.55
N LYS A 41 -38.17 -14.98 -18.62
CA LYS A 41 -37.69 -16.20 -19.28
C LYS A 41 -36.45 -15.90 -20.12
N VAL A 42 -35.45 -16.77 -20.03
CA VAL A 42 -34.30 -16.84 -20.94
C VAL A 42 -34.76 -17.45 -22.27
N VAL A 43 -34.52 -16.76 -23.38
CA VAL A 43 -34.74 -17.26 -24.74
C VAL A 43 -33.40 -17.64 -25.34
N GLN A 44 -33.29 -18.91 -25.73
CA GLN A 44 -32.15 -19.53 -26.38
C GLN A 44 -32.39 -19.50 -27.89
N VAL A 45 -31.52 -18.84 -28.66
CA VAL A 45 -31.61 -18.82 -30.14
C VAL A 45 -30.57 -19.79 -30.72
N ARG A 46 -31.08 -20.81 -31.41
CA ARG A 46 -30.34 -21.73 -32.29
C ARG A 46 -29.99 -21.03 -33.60
N ALA A 47 -28.79 -21.28 -34.12
CA ALA A 47 -28.45 -21.07 -35.53
C ALA A 47 -28.19 -22.43 -36.19
N ASN A 48 -28.83 -22.66 -37.33
CA ASN A 48 -28.64 -23.83 -38.19
C ASN A 48 -28.07 -23.39 -39.55
N ALA A 49 -27.36 -24.31 -40.17
CA ALA A 49 -26.46 -24.20 -41.31
C ALA A 49 -27.09 -23.86 -42.67
N GLY A 50 -26.22 -23.45 -43.61
CA GLY A 50 -26.48 -23.41 -45.06
C GLY A 50 -25.19 -23.20 -45.87
N ASP A 51 -24.91 -24.15 -46.77
CA ASP A 51 -23.70 -24.40 -47.54
C ASP A 51 -23.29 -23.34 -48.60
N GLY A 52 -22.01 -23.42 -49.03
CA GLY A 52 -21.51 -22.74 -50.23
C GLY A 52 -20.03 -23.04 -50.54
N ALA A 53 -19.79 -23.98 -51.46
CA ALA A 53 -18.52 -24.59 -51.85
C ALA A 53 -17.47 -23.69 -52.55
N GLY A 54 -16.19 -24.11 -52.50
CA GLY A 54 -15.27 -23.98 -53.65
C GLY A 54 -13.77 -23.72 -53.39
N ARG A 55 -12.98 -24.82 -53.34
CA ARG A 55 -11.62 -25.05 -53.93
C ARG A 55 -10.50 -24.01 -53.71
N SER A 56 -9.20 -24.32 -53.55
CA SER A 56 -8.36 -25.50 -53.26
C SER A 56 -6.91 -25.00 -53.39
N SER A 57 -6.00 -25.28 -52.46
CA SER A 57 -4.63 -25.71 -52.77
C SER A 57 -3.84 -25.98 -51.48
N SER A 58 -2.99 -26.99 -51.60
CA SER A 58 -2.35 -27.84 -50.61
C SER A 58 -1.00 -27.33 -50.11
N SER A 59 -0.62 -27.65 -48.86
CA SER A 59 0.56 -28.50 -48.61
C SER A 59 0.75 -28.88 -47.13
N SER A 60 0.88 -30.20 -46.95
CA SER A 60 1.66 -30.98 -45.97
C SER A 60 1.46 -30.78 -44.45
N SER A 61 0.69 -31.73 -43.93
CA SER A 61 0.63 -32.30 -42.59
C SER A 61 1.97 -32.88 -42.07
N SER A 62 2.29 -32.60 -40.81
CA SER A 62 2.73 -33.61 -39.84
C SER A 62 2.61 -33.04 -38.42
N GLY A 63 1.74 -33.62 -37.59
CA GLY A 63 1.64 -33.22 -36.17
C GLY A 63 0.23 -33.20 -35.58
N SER A 64 -0.58 -34.26 -35.74
CA SER A 64 -1.81 -34.40 -34.93
C SER A 64 -2.11 -35.81 -34.40
N ALA A 65 -1.14 -36.73 -34.44
CA ALA A 65 -1.33 -38.08 -33.90
C ALA A 65 -0.79 -38.28 -32.47
N ALA A 66 -0.08 -37.31 -31.88
CA ALA A 66 0.53 -37.46 -30.54
C ALA A 66 -0.31 -36.85 -29.40
N THR A 67 -1.35 -36.06 -29.70
CA THR A 67 -2.08 -35.27 -28.67
C THR A 67 -3.34 -35.96 -28.14
N SER A 68 -3.81 -37.06 -28.75
CA SER A 68 -5.01 -37.77 -28.28
C SER A 68 -4.73 -39.01 -27.41
N ILE A 69 -3.46 -39.45 -27.32
CA ILE A 69 -3.07 -40.63 -26.51
C ILE A 69 -2.62 -40.23 -25.09
N PHE A 70 -2.10 -39.01 -24.88
CA PHE A 70 -1.59 -38.61 -23.55
C PHE A 70 -2.62 -37.98 -22.60
N ASN A 71 -3.74 -37.44 -23.12
CA ASN A 71 -4.88 -37.03 -22.26
C ASN A 71 -5.70 -38.23 -21.73
N ARG A 72 -5.41 -39.45 -22.20
CA ARG A 72 -6.03 -40.70 -21.72
C ARG A 72 -5.18 -41.50 -20.74
N VAL A 73 -3.95 -41.11 -20.45
CA VAL A 73 -3.10 -41.79 -19.46
C VAL A 73 -2.93 -40.97 -18.17
N GLY A 74 -3.02 -39.63 -18.25
CA GLY A 74 -3.05 -38.76 -17.06
C GLY A 74 -4.43 -38.60 -16.39
N SER A 75 -5.52 -38.98 -17.06
CA SER A 75 -6.89 -38.88 -16.54
C SER A 75 -7.47 -40.20 -16.02
N PHE A 76 -6.76 -41.32 -16.21
CA PHE A 76 -7.16 -42.66 -15.73
C PHE A 76 -6.53 -43.07 -14.40
N LEU A 77 -5.61 -42.29 -13.84
CA LEU A 77 -5.10 -42.48 -12.48
C LEU A 77 -5.73 -41.52 -11.45
N ASN A 78 -6.67 -40.67 -11.87
CA ASN A 78 -7.14 -39.53 -11.07
C ASN A 78 -8.66 -39.51 -10.85
N ARG A 79 -9.34 -40.67 -10.94
CA ARG A 79 -10.80 -40.70 -10.75
C ARG A 79 -11.42 -41.89 -10.02
N ASP A 80 -10.62 -42.79 -9.43
CA ASP A 80 -11.12 -43.85 -8.54
C ASP A 80 -10.21 -44.00 -7.31
N ARG A 81 -10.28 -43.02 -6.39
CA ARG A 81 -9.94 -43.18 -4.96
C ARG A 81 -10.28 -41.91 -4.16
N VAL A 82 -11.53 -41.48 -4.24
CA VAL A 82 -12.16 -40.71 -3.15
C VAL A 82 -13.23 -41.62 -2.57
N GLU A 83 -12.79 -42.71 -1.94
CA GLU A 83 -13.61 -43.38 -0.93
C GLU A 83 -13.36 -42.69 0.40
N GLN A 84 -14.48 -42.20 0.94
CA GLN A 84 -14.64 -41.67 2.28
C GLN A 84 -14.12 -42.64 3.36
N GLN A 85 -13.88 -42.08 4.54
CA GLN A 85 -13.53 -42.68 5.82
C GLN A 85 -12.04 -42.64 6.14
N GLY A 86 -11.73 -42.08 7.32
CA GLY A 86 -10.55 -42.52 8.07
C GLY A 86 -10.68 -44.02 8.27
N ALA A 87 -9.92 -44.79 7.49
CA ALA A 87 -9.96 -46.23 7.57
C ALA A 87 -9.26 -46.64 8.88
N GLU A 88 -9.98 -47.33 9.77
CA GLU A 88 -9.37 -48.09 10.86
C GLU A 88 -8.45 -49.14 10.24
N VAL A 89 -7.15 -48.87 10.20
CA VAL A 89 -6.16 -49.87 9.81
C VAL A 89 -5.88 -50.71 11.06
N GLY A 90 -6.74 -51.70 11.32
CA GLY A 90 -6.55 -52.78 12.30
C GLY A 90 -5.93 -52.41 13.65
N GLY A 91 -6.75 -52.33 14.70
CA GLY A 91 -6.35 -52.34 16.12
C GLY A 91 -5.40 -51.22 16.55
N ASP A 92 -5.95 -50.08 16.95
CA ASP A 92 -5.31 -48.93 17.63
C ASP A 92 -4.71 -47.78 16.79
N LYS A 93 -4.92 -47.73 15.46
CA LYS A 93 -4.39 -46.65 14.61
C LYS A 93 -5.46 -45.96 13.75
N VAL A 94 -5.23 -44.67 13.50
CA VAL A 94 -6.04 -43.77 12.66
C VAL A 94 -5.13 -43.16 11.59
N VAL A 95 -5.63 -43.04 10.36
CA VAL A 95 -4.92 -42.40 9.25
C VAL A 95 -5.59 -41.08 8.88
N TYR A 96 -4.84 -39.98 8.99
CA TYR A 96 -5.24 -38.68 8.47
C TYR A 96 -4.64 -38.46 7.09
N LYS A 97 -5.47 -38.09 6.11
CA LYS A 97 -5.03 -37.77 4.75
C LYS A 97 -4.93 -36.25 4.61
N GLY A 98 -3.79 -35.76 4.16
CA GLY A 98 -3.55 -34.33 3.97
C GLY A 98 -3.06 -33.97 2.58
N THR A 99 -3.22 -32.70 2.24
CA THR A 99 -2.66 -32.10 1.02
C THR A 99 -1.72 -30.97 1.41
N PHE A 100 -0.46 -31.08 1.01
CA PHE A 100 0.60 -30.11 1.27
C PHE A 100 0.92 -29.36 -0.03
N THR A 101 0.56 -28.08 -0.11
CA THR A 101 0.69 -27.29 -1.33
C THR A 101 1.73 -26.19 -1.18
N ILE A 102 2.72 -26.17 -2.07
CA ILE A 102 3.83 -25.20 -2.02
C ILE A 102 3.98 -24.44 -3.33
N MET A 103 4.80 -23.40 -3.25
CA MET A 103 5.42 -22.78 -4.41
C MET A 103 6.94 -22.69 -4.20
N LYS A 104 7.71 -23.27 -5.13
CA LYS A 104 9.18 -23.20 -5.11
C LYS A 104 9.68 -21.78 -5.41
N LYS A 105 10.82 -21.39 -4.85
CA LYS A 105 11.41 -20.04 -4.99
C LYS A 105 11.65 -19.61 -6.45
N LEU A 106 12.00 -20.55 -7.35
CA LEU A 106 12.16 -20.28 -8.79
C LEU A 106 10.93 -19.63 -9.40
N ALA A 107 9.73 -19.97 -8.92
CA ALA A 107 8.48 -19.42 -9.43
C ALA A 107 8.20 -17.99 -8.94
N MET A 108 8.93 -17.47 -7.96
CA MET A 108 8.60 -16.22 -7.27
C MET A 108 9.53 -15.04 -7.59
N LEU A 109 10.82 -15.27 -7.84
CA LEU A 109 11.82 -14.19 -7.75
C LEU A 109 12.83 -14.03 -8.91
N ASP A 110 13.09 -15.04 -9.76
CA ASP A 110 14.06 -14.87 -10.85
C ASP A 110 13.94 -15.93 -11.97
N LEU A 111 13.98 -15.51 -13.24
CA LEU A 111 14.09 -16.42 -14.40
C LEU A 111 15.49 -17.07 -14.50
N MET A 112 16.45 -16.59 -13.70
CA MET A 112 17.85 -17.05 -13.70
C MET A 112 18.15 -18.18 -12.70
N ASP A 113 17.23 -18.60 -11.83
CA ASP A 113 17.56 -19.48 -10.69
C ASP A 113 17.34 -20.99 -10.95
N ARG A 114 17.54 -21.48 -12.18
CA ARG A 114 17.44 -22.92 -12.52
C ARG A 114 18.42 -23.80 -11.71
N GLY A 115 19.46 -23.21 -11.13
CA GLY A 115 20.45 -23.92 -10.30
C GLY A 115 19.93 -24.31 -8.92
N ALA A 116 19.04 -23.52 -8.32
CA ALA A 116 18.51 -23.79 -6.97
C ALA A 116 17.61 -25.05 -6.93
N ASP A 117 16.80 -25.27 -7.97
CA ASP A 117 15.90 -26.43 -8.07
C ASP A 117 16.68 -27.74 -8.21
N LEU A 118 17.67 -27.72 -9.11
CA LEU A 118 18.58 -28.84 -9.32
C LEU A 118 19.37 -29.17 -8.06
N GLN A 119 19.68 -28.17 -7.24
CA GLN A 119 20.33 -28.35 -5.95
C GLN A 119 19.40 -28.99 -4.92
N ASP A 120 18.13 -28.55 -4.85
CA ASP A 120 17.13 -29.14 -3.95
C ASP A 120 16.85 -30.61 -4.33
N ASP A 121 16.63 -30.89 -5.62
CA ASP A 121 16.42 -32.25 -6.14
C ASP A 121 17.62 -33.16 -5.86
N ALA A 122 18.84 -32.65 -6.04
CA ALA A 122 20.05 -33.38 -5.68
C ALA A 122 20.11 -33.67 -4.18
N THR A 123 19.70 -32.73 -3.32
CA THR A 123 19.68 -32.96 -1.86
C THR A 123 18.59 -33.91 -1.40
N GLU A 124 17.43 -33.94 -2.05
CA GLU A 124 16.37 -34.92 -1.83
C GLU A 124 16.88 -36.34 -2.13
N LEU A 125 17.61 -36.52 -3.23
CA LEU A 125 18.26 -37.79 -3.59
C LEU A 125 19.37 -38.19 -2.60
N MET A 126 19.94 -37.23 -1.86
CA MET A 126 20.90 -37.47 -0.77
C MET A 126 20.23 -37.70 0.60
N GLY A 127 18.90 -37.80 0.64
CA GLY A 127 18.13 -38.17 1.85
C GLY A 127 17.71 -36.99 2.73
N LYS A 128 17.96 -35.74 2.33
CA LYS A 128 17.44 -34.54 3.02
C LYS A 128 16.04 -34.25 2.52
N ARG A 129 15.04 -34.26 3.42
CA ARG A 129 13.63 -34.16 3.03
C ARG A 129 12.90 -32.99 3.69
N VAL A 130 11.78 -32.62 3.09
CA VAL A 130 10.74 -31.85 3.80
C VAL A 130 9.89 -32.84 4.61
N THR A 131 9.74 -32.61 5.90
CA THR A 131 8.93 -33.44 6.79
C THR A 131 7.85 -32.63 7.49
N VAL A 132 6.72 -33.30 7.77
CA VAL A 132 5.57 -32.72 8.47
C VAL A 132 5.23 -33.62 9.65
N GLN A 133 4.97 -33.01 10.81
CA GLN A 133 4.39 -33.67 11.99
C GLN A 133 3.05 -33.03 12.32
N LEU A 134 2.06 -33.85 12.68
CA LEU A 134 0.83 -33.38 13.28
C LEU A 134 1.04 -33.17 14.77
N VAL A 135 0.42 -32.13 15.34
CA VAL A 135 0.36 -31.88 16.78
C VAL A 135 -1.09 -31.85 17.20
N SER A 136 -1.43 -32.65 18.20
CA SER A 136 -2.78 -32.74 18.74
C SER A 136 -3.15 -31.54 19.59
N THR A 137 -4.45 -31.27 19.66
CA THR A 137 -5.07 -30.41 20.66
C THR A 137 -5.03 -31.01 22.08
N GLU A 138 -4.81 -32.32 22.19
CA GLU A 138 -4.74 -33.07 23.44
C GLU A 138 -3.29 -33.26 23.93
N VAL A 139 -3.16 -33.52 25.23
CA VAL A 139 -1.89 -33.89 25.88
C VAL A 139 -1.92 -35.34 26.31
N ASP A 140 -0.74 -35.94 26.38
CA ASP A 140 -0.52 -37.22 27.03
C ASP A 140 -0.86 -37.10 28.53
N ARG A 141 -1.71 -37.99 29.05
CA ARG A 141 -2.25 -37.90 30.41
C ARG A 141 -1.20 -38.12 31.49
N ASP A 142 -0.14 -38.87 31.19
CA ASP A 142 0.87 -39.25 32.16
C ASP A 142 2.00 -38.21 32.22
N THR A 143 2.37 -37.66 31.07
CA THR A 143 3.49 -36.71 30.94
C THR A 143 3.05 -35.25 30.86
N GLY A 144 1.78 -34.98 30.54
CA GLY A 144 1.26 -33.63 30.29
C GLY A 144 1.77 -32.99 29.00
N LYS A 145 2.53 -33.72 28.16
CA LYS A 145 3.13 -33.18 26.93
C LYS A 145 2.18 -33.31 25.74
N ALA A 146 2.31 -32.40 24.78
CA ALA A 146 1.55 -32.46 23.53
C ALA A 146 1.79 -33.78 22.78
N LEU A 147 0.72 -34.38 22.26
CA LEU A 147 0.82 -35.57 21.40
C LEU A 147 1.28 -35.14 20.00
N VAL A 148 2.42 -35.66 19.56
CA VAL A 148 3.05 -35.32 18.26
C VAL A 148 3.21 -36.60 17.43
N SER A 149 2.84 -36.53 16.14
CA SER A 149 3.03 -37.67 15.23
C SER A 149 4.50 -37.91 14.92
N ARG A 150 4.82 -39.09 14.37
CA ARG A 150 6.10 -39.28 13.68
C ARG A 150 6.27 -38.26 12.54
N GLU A 151 7.52 -37.97 12.17
CA GLU A 151 7.82 -37.21 10.96
C GLU A 151 7.37 -37.99 9.72
N THR A 152 6.52 -37.36 8.91
CA THR A 152 6.11 -37.88 7.61
C THR A 152 6.80 -37.06 6.53
N ALA A 153 7.59 -37.71 5.67
CA ALA A 153 8.25 -37.05 4.56
C ALA A 153 7.27 -36.71 3.44
N VAL A 154 7.48 -35.57 2.78
CA VAL A 154 6.79 -35.22 1.53
C VAL A 154 7.35 -36.11 0.42
N GLU A 155 6.52 -36.95 -0.19
CA GLU A 155 6.93 -37.84 -1.28
C GLU A 155 6.72 -37.18 -2.66
N GLY A 156 7.54 -37.54 -3.64
CA GLY A 156 7.36 -37.09 -5.03
C GLY A 156 7.92 -35.70 -5.35
N TRP A 157 8.76 -35.11 -4.50
CA TRP A 157 9.36 -33.78 -4.69
C TRP A 157 10.06 -33.61 -6.06
N VAL A 158 10.82 -34.63 -6.50
CA VAL A 158 11.62 -34.63 -7.74
C VAL A 158 10.80 -34.96 -9.00
N ALA A 159 9.58 -35.51 -8.85
CA ALA A 159 8.79 -36.03 -9.97
C ALA A 159 7.94 -34.95 -10.69
N VAL A 160 8.02 -33.69 -10.26
CA VAL A 160 7.21 -32.58 -10.78
C VAL A 160 7.95 -31.93 -11.95
N ASN A 161 7.37 -31.99 -13.16
CA ASN A 161 8.02 -31.51 -14.39
C ASN A 161 7.87 -29.98 -14.54
N ASP A 162 8.93 -29.22 -14.23
CA ASP A 162 9.01 -27.75 -14.14
C ASP A 162 8.94 -26.98 -15.48
N LYS A 163 8.12 -27.43 -16.44
CA LYS A 163 8.05 -26.79 -17.77
C LYS A 163 7.22 -25.50 -17.84
N LEU A 164 6.52 -25.11 -16.78
CA LEU A 164 5.68 -23.90 -16.77
C LEU A 164 5.87 -23.12 -15.46
N ALA A 165 6.36 -21.90 -15.59
CA ALA A 165 6.53 -20.97 -14.48
C ALA A 165 5.22 -20.76 -13.70
N ALA A 166 5.31 -20.75 -12.36
CA ALA A 166 4.27 -20.31 -11.42
C ALA A 166 3.00 -21.19 -11.30
N GLN A 167 3.16 -22.45 -10.90
CA GLN A 167 2.04 -23.28 -10.46
C GLN A 167 2.25 -23.77 -9.02
N ASP A 168 1.15 -23.81 -8.26
CA ASP A 168 1.08 -24.43 -6.95
C ASP A 168 1.27 -25.94 -7.09
N ILE A 169 2.22 -26.50 -6.35
CA ILE A 169 2.55 -27.93 -6.38
C ILE A 169 1.95 -28.57 -5.14
N SER A 170 1.09 -29.57 -5.33
CA SER A 170 0.40 -30.26 -4.23
C SER A 170 0.89 -31.69 -4.05
N PHE A 171 1.17 -32.05 -2.80
CA PHE A 171 1.65 -33.37 -2.40
C PHE A 171 0.63 -34.02 -1.45
N PRO A 172 0.08 -35.20 -1.80
CA PRO A 172 -0.73 -35.97 -0.86
C PRO A 172 0.15 -36.56 0.24
N MET A 173 -0.36 -36.60 1.47
CA MET A 173 0.36 -37.13 2.63
C MET A 173 -0.56 -37.97 3.52
N ASP A 174 -0.07 -39.13 3.96
CA ASP A 174 -0.78 -40.01 4.90
C ASP A 174 -0.09 -40.01 6.27
N PHE A 175 -0.81 -39.59 7.31
CA PHE A 175 -0.32 -39.54 8.68
C PHE A 175 -0.97 -40.64 9.52
N VAL A 176 -0.15 -41.59 9.98
CA VAL A 176 -0.62 -42.69 10.84
C VAL A 176 -0.35 -42.35 12.30
N VAL A 177 -1.42 -42.26 13.10
CA VAL A 177 -1.37 -41.90 14.52
C VAL A 177 -2.17 -42.89 15.38
N PRO A 178 -1.95 -42.98 16.71
CA PRO A 178 -2.76 -43.81 17.59
C PRO A 178 -4.23 -43.36 17.66
N LYS A 179 -5.16 -44.26 18.00
CA LYS A 179 -6.59 -43.95 18.14
C LYS A 179 -6.89 -42.87 19.21
N GLY A 180 -6.05 -42.77 20.24
CA GLY A 180 -6.12 -41.71 21.26
C GLY A 180 -5.39 -40.42 20.90
N PHE A 181 -4.98 -40.22 19.64
CA PHE A 181 -4.23 -39.02 19.24
C PHE A 181 -5.08 -37.74 19.30
N GLY A 182 -6.41 -37.83 19.21
CA GLY A 182 -7.30 -36.66 19.20
C GLY A 182 -7.26 -35.89 17.88
N VAL A 183 -7.69 -34.63 17.93
CA VAL A 183 -7.78 -33.73 16.76
C VAL A 183 -6.47 -32.99 16.52
N PRO A 184 -5.86 -33.08 15.32
CA PRO A 184 -4.68 -32.29 14.95
C PRO A 184 -5.01 -30.79 14.92
N GLY A 185 -4.37 -30.02 15.81
CA GLY A 185 -4.55 -28.57 15.95
C GLY A 185 -3.43 -27.74 15.34
N ALA A 186 -2.24 -28.32 15.12
CA ALA A 186 -1.11 -27.69 14.44
C ALA A 186 -0.33 -28.72 13.61
N ILE A 187 0.54 -28.19 12.76
CA ILE A 187 1.61 -28.93 12.12
C ILE A 187 2.97 -28.29 12.40
N ILE A 188 4.01 -29.13 12.42
CA ILE A 188 5.41 -28.71 12.42
C ILE A 188 6.01 -29.13 11.08
N VAL A 189 6.56 -28.18 10.33
CA VAL A 189 7.18 -28.41 9.02
C VAL A 189 8.69 -28.20 9.15
N LYS A 190 9.47 -29.22 8.77
CA LYS A 190 10.93 -29.10 8.67
C LYS A 190 11.34 -29.13 7.21
N ASN A 191 12.14 -28.16 6.81
CA ASN A 191 12.78 -28.11 5.50
C ASN A 191 14.28 -28.39 5.65
N GLN A 192 14.75 -29.49 5.08
CA GLN A 192 16.19 -29.82 5.06
C GLN A 192 16.87 -29.45 3.73
N HIS A 193 16.13 -28.93 2.75
CA HIS A 193 16.66 -28.42 1.49
C HIS A 193 17.38 -27.09 1.68
N PRO A 194 18.42 -26.78 0.88
CA PRO A 194 19.15 -25.53 0.99
C PRO A 194 18.28 -24.30 0.71
N ASN A 195 17.26 -24.41 -0.14
CA ASN A 195 16.41 -23.29 -0.51
C ASN A 195 15.09 -23.24 0.28
N GLU A 196 14.57 -22.02 0.43
CA GLU A 196 13.24 -21.79 0.99
C GLU A 196 12.13 -22.04 -0.05
N PHE A 197 10.95 -22.43 0.40
CA PHE A 197 9.73 -22.48 -0.42
C PHE A 197 8.59 -21.77 0.30
N LEU A 198 7.57 -21.33 -0.44
CA LEU A 198 6.35 -20.79 0.15
C LEU A 198 5.38 -21.95 0.42
N LEU A 199 4.99 -22.17 1.68
CA LEU A 199 3.88 -23.07 2.00
C LEU A 199 2.57 -22.32 1.73
N VAL A 200 1.93 -22.60 0.59
CA VAL A 200 0.71 -21.91 0.15
C VAL A 200 -0.46 -22.36 1.00
N SER A 201 -0.72 -23.67 1.04
CA SER A 201 -1.81 -24.25 1.82
C SER A 201 -1.45 -25.62 2.39
N PHE A 202 -2.08 -25.94 3.51
CA PHE A 202 -2.12 -27.30 4.04
C PHE A 202 -3.54 -27.61 4.50
N SER A 203 -4.05 -28.75 4.08
CA SER A 203 -5.35 -29.26 4.49
C SER A 203 -5.27 -30.70 4.97
N LEU A 204 -6.20 -31.08 5.84
CA LEU A 204 -6.29 -32.41 6.43
C LEU A 204 -7.75 -32.85 6.48
N ALA A 205 -8.04 -34.05 5.97
CA ALA A 205 -9.34 -34.69 6.15
C ALA A 205 -9.44 -35.19 7.60
N ILE A 206 -10.39 -34.67 8.38
CA ILE A 206 -10.61 -35.01 9.79
C ILE A 206 -11.95 -35.76 9.91
N PRO A 207 -12.08 -36.77 10.80
CA PRO A 207 -13.40 -37.33 11.11
C PRO A 207 -14.39 -36.23 11.53
N ASP A 208 -15.63 -36.29 11.02
CA ASP A 208 -16.73 -35.34 11.31
C ASP A 208 -16.58 -33.89 10.80
N ALA A 209 -15.50 -33.56 10.10
CA ALA A 209 -15.32 -32.29 9.40
C ALA A 209 -14.78 -32.53 7.99
N ASP A 210 -15.50 -32.10 6.95
CA ASP A 210 -15.18 -32.40 5.54
C ASP A 210 -13.69 -32.16 5.20
N GLU A 211 -13.13 -31.02 5.66
CA GLU A 211 -11.70 -30.70 5.51
C GLU A 211 -11.26 -29.62 6.52
N ALA A 212 -10.10 -29.77 7.14
CA ALA A 212 -9.50 -28.77 8.03
C ALA A 212 -8.33 -28.04 7.36
N HIS A 213 -8.37 -26.71 7.37
CA HIS A 213 -7.32 -25.86 6.82
C HIS A 213 -6.44 -25.24 7.91
N TYR A 214 -5.19 -24.93 7.56
CA TYR A 214 -4.19 -24.37 8.44
C TYR A 214 -3.73 -22.98 7.99
N LEU A 215 -3.31 -22.15 8.94
CA LEU A 215 -2.84 -20.77 8.74
C LEU A 215 -1.43 -20.75 8.13
N THR A 216 -1.37 -21.00 6.83
CA THR A 216 -0.14 -21.08 6.01
C THR A 216 0.15 -19.75 5.30
N ASN A 217 0.49 -19.77 4.00
CA ASN A 217 0.96 -18.66 3.20
C ASN A 217 2.21 -17.99 3.80
N SER A 218 3.21 -18.79 4.10
CA SER A 218 4.45 -18.32 4.72
C SER A 218 5.67 -19.11 4.22
N TRP A 219 6.81 -18.43 4.15
CA TRP A 219 8.06 -18.99 3.65
C TRP A 219 8.67 -19.96 4.65
N VAL A 220 9.06 -21.15 4.21
CA VAL A 220 9.74 -22.17 5.02
C VAL A 220 11.20 -22.25 4.56
N TYR A 221 12.09 -21.58 5.30
CA TYR A 221 13.54 -21.64 5.12
C TYR A 221 14.12 -22.97 5.62
N ASN A 222 15.40 -23.23 5.33
CA ASN A 222 16.10 -24.40 5.87
C ASN A 222 16.05 -24.40 7.40
N THR A 223 15.44 -25.43 7.98
CA THR A 223 15.25 -25.62 9.40
C THR A 223 16.01 -26.82 9.94
N ALA A 224 17.01 -27.34 9.21
CA ALA A 224 17.71 -28.59 9.57
C ALA A 224 18.30 -28.58 10.99
N ASN A 225 18.64 -27.39 11.51
CA ASN A 225 19.22 -27.19 12.84
C ASN A 225 18.23 -26.52 13.83
N THR A 226 16.93 -26.59 13.57
CA THR A 226 15.89 -25.98 14.41
C THR A 226 14.74 -26.96 14.62
N GLU A 227 13.78 -26.63 15.48
CA GLU A 227 12.62 -27.47 15.75
C GLU A 227 11.56 -27.46 14.62
N GLY A 228 11.78 -26.73 13.54
CA GLY A 228 10.84 -26.59 12.42
C GLY A 228 9.88 -25.42 12.59
N ARG A 229 9.01 -25.25 11.59
CA ARG A 229 8.04 -24.15 11.50
C ARG A 229 6.66 -24.61 11.93
N ILE A 230 6.09 -23.88 12.88
CA ILE A 230 4.76 -24.15 13.43
C ILE A 230 3.69 -23.49 12.55
N PHE A 231 2.63 -24.21 12.26
CA PHE A 231 1.43 -23.70 11.60
C PHE A 231 0.20 -24.22 12.32
N PHE A 232 -0.71 -23.31 12.67
CA PHE A 232 -1.93 -23.66 13.42
C PHE A 232 -3.09 -23.95 12.48
N GLN A 233 -4.02 -24.81 12.91
CA GLN A 233 -5.33 -24.93 12.27
C GLN A 233 -6.02 -23.56 12.28
N ASN A 234 -6.79 -23.24 11.23
CA ASN A 234 -7.54 -22.00 11.10
C ASN A 234 -8.78 -21.98 12.03
N LYS A 235 -8.51 -21.96 13.35
CA LYS A 235 -9.48 -21.78 14.43
C LYS A 235 -8.93 -20.75 15.40
N ALA A 236 -9.77 -19.79 15.79
CA ALA A 236 -9.36 -18.73 16.69
C ALA A 236 -9.59 -19.13 18.15
N TYR A 237 -8.61 -18.82 19.02
CA TYR A 237 -8.67 -19.04 20.47
C TYR A 237 -8.11 -17.84 21.22
N LEU A 238 -8.79 -17.44 22.30
CA LEU A 238 -8.16 -16.60 23.32
C LEU A 238 -7.06 -17.38 24.04
N PRO A 239 -6.10 -16.72 24.72
CA PRO A 239 -5.05 -17.42 25.46
C PRO A 239 -5.59 -18.47 26.45
N GLY A 240 -6.67 -18.13 27.18
CA GLY A 240 -7.31 -19.04 28.14
C GLY A 240 -8.03 -20.24 27.49
N ASP A 241 -8.51 -20.08 26.26
CA ASP A 241 -9.25 -21.11 25.52
C ASP A 241 -8.36 -21.96 24.62
N THR A 242 -7.04 -21.74 24.63
CA THR A 242 -6.12 -22.50 23.80
C THR A 242 -6.06 -23.94 24.31
N PRO A 243 -6.30 -24.96 23.46
CA PRO A 243 -6.22 -26.36 23.87
C PRO A 243 -4.87 -26.71 24.49
N ASP A 244 -4.85 -27.59 25.49
CA ASP A 244 -3.66 -27.88 26.29
C ASP A 244 -2.46 -28.32 25.44
N GLY A 245 -2.69 -29.16 24.42
CA GLY A 245 -1.63 -29.63 23.50
C GLY A 245 -1.01 -28.52 22.63
N MET A 246 -1.61 -27.33 22.61
CA MET A 246 -1.23 -26.21 21.76
C MET A 246 -0.62 -25.03 22.52
N LYS A 247 -0.71 -25.02 23.86
CA LYS A 247 -0.28 -23.88 24.69
C LYS A 247 1.20 -23.57 24.56
N GLU A 248 2.05 -24.60 24.60
CA GLU A 248 3.50 -24.44 24.45
C GLU A 248 3.87 -23.93 23.05
N LEU A 249 3.23 -24.47 21.99
CA LEU A 249 3.45 -24.01 20.62
C LEU A 249 3.03 -22.55 20.41
N ARG A 250 1.90 -22.15 21.01
CA ARG A 250 1.39 -20.77 20.95
C ARG A 250 2.41 -19.78 21.54
N GLU A 251 2.94 -20.08 22.72
CA GLU A 251 3.94 -19.22 23.37
C GLU A 251 5.27 -19.25 22.62
N LYS A 252 5.68 -20.41 22.13
CA LYS A 252 6.91 -20.55 21.35
C LYS A 252 6.88 -19.74 20.06
N GLU A 253 5.78 -19.78 19.29
CA GLU A 253 5.65 -18.94 18.08
C GLU A 253 5.80 -17.45 18.41
N LEU A 254 5.19 -17.00 19.52
CA LEU A 254 5.33 -15.62 19.99
C LEU A 254 6.77 -15.28 20.39
N GLN A 255 7.49 -16.19 21.05
CA GLN A 255 8.90 -16.00 21.38
C GLN A 255 9.76 -15.90 20.12
N ASP A 256 9.54 -16.78 19.14
CA ASP A 256 10.24 -16.75 17.84
C ASP A 256 9.99 -15.42 17.10
N HIS A 257 8.76 -14.89 17.16
CA HIS A 257 8.43 -13.58 16.59
C HIS A 257 9.03 -12.41 17.37
N ARG A 258 9.20 -12.51 18.69
CA ARG A 258 9.80 -11.43 19.49
C ARG A 258 11.31 -11.35 19.31
N GLY A 259 11.97 -12.49 19.14
CA GLY A 259 13.43 -12.60 19.18
C GLY A 259 14.02 -12.16 20.52
N ASP A 260 15.31 -11.84 20.54
CA ASP A 260 16.07 -11.47 21.74
C ASP A 260 16.47 -9.98 21.80
N GLY A 261 16.08 -9.19 20.78
CA GLY A 261 16.42 -7.76 20.66
C GLY A 261 17.86 -7.47 20.20
N THR A 262 18.67 -8.49 19.90
CA THR A 262 20.08 -8.33 19.53
C THR A 262 20.35 -8.77 18.09
N GLY A 263 21.58 -8.59 17.60
CA GLY A 263 22.05 -9.09 16.29
C GLY A 263 21.49 -8.37 15.05
N GLU A 264 22.13 -8.60 13.91
CA GLU A 264 21.65 -8.18 12.59
C GLU A 264 20.56 -9.14 12.11
N ARG A 265 19.50 -8.59 11.50
CA ARG A 265 18.39 -9.40 10.97
C ARG A 265 18.74 -9.98 9.60
N LYS A 266 18.46 -11.27 9.42
CA LYS A 266 18.70 -12.02 8.18
C LYS A 266 17.42 -12.10 7.37
N ALA A 267 17.54 -12.30 6.06
CA ALA A 267 16.39 -12.39 5.15
C ALA A 267 15.38 -13.47 5.55
N SER A 268 15.83 -14.59 6.14
CA SER A 268 15.00 -15.68 6.63
C SER A 268 14.33 -15.42 7.99
N ASP A 269 14.76 -14.39 8.73
CA ASP A 269 14.23 -14.11 10.06
C ASP A 269 12.75 -13.69 9.98
N ARG A 270 11.99 -14.04 11.01
CA ARG A 270 10.59 -13.64 11.21
C ARG A 270 10.41 -12.86 12.50
N ILE A 271 11.43 -12.08 12.86
CA ILE A 271 11.53 -11.37 14.13
C ILE A 271 10.99 -9.95 13.95
N TYR A 272 9.95 -9.63 14.71
CA TYR A 272 9.33 -8.32 14.80
C TYR A 272 9.87 -7.62 16.03
N ASP A 273 10.55 -6.50 15.86
CA ASP A 273 11.04 -5.70 16.98
C ASP A 273 11.13 -4.22 16.60
N TYR A 274 11.30 -3.35 17.59
CA TYR A 274 11.25 -1.91 17.44
C TYR A 274 12.63 -1.29 17.37
N ASP A 275 12.76 -0.23 16.58
CA ASP A 275 13.91 0.66 16.60
C ASP A 275 13.48 2.07 16.16
N VAL A 276 14.33 3.07 16.41
CA VAL A 276 14.10 4.48 16.06
C VAL A 276 14.48 4.74 14.60
N TYR A 277 14.06 5.86 14.01
CA TYR A 277 14.50 6.27 12.67
C TYR A 277 15.90 6.92 12.75
N ASN A 278 16.90 6.13 13.14
CA ASN A 278 18.33 6.46 13.08
C ASN A 278 18.99 5.93 11.79
N ASP A 279 18.21 5.38 10.88
CA ASP A 279 18.65 4.82 9.61
C ASP A 279 18.42 5.78 8.45
N LEU A 280 17.99 7.04 8.64
CA LEU A 280 17.68 7.98 7.56
C LEU A 280 18.87 8.81 7.07
N GLY A 281 19.84 9.10 7.94
CA GLY A 281 21.07 9.81 7.59
C GLY A 281 22.05 8.93 6.79
N LYS A 282 22.99 9.57 6.10
CA LYS A 282 24.08 8.88 5.36
C LYS A 282 25.48 9.43 5.72
N PRO A 283 25.83 9.53 7.01
CA PRO A 283 27.11 10.12 7.45
C PRO A 283 28.35 9.39 6.93
N ASP A 284 28.26 8.08 6.66
CA ASP A 284 29.36 7.31 6.07
C ASP A 284 29.63 7.67 4.59
N GLU A 285 28.64 8.24 3.88
CA GLU A 285 28.81 8.74 2.51
C GLU A 285 29.30 10.19 2.52
N ASP A 286 28.65 11.03 3.32
CA ASP A 286 29.00 12.44 3.54
C ASP A 286 28.48 12.89 4.92
N PRO A 287 29.34 13.41 5.82
CA PRO A 287 28.92 13.95 7.12
C PRO A 287 27.79 14.98 7.05
N ALA A 288 27.68 15.75 5.96
CA ALA A 288 26.58 16.71 5.75
C ALA A 288 25.20 16.04 5.56
N LEU A 289 25.17 14.72 5.34
CA LEU A 289 23.97 13.91 5.21
C LEU A 289 23.49 13.31 6.54
N GLU A 290 24.02 13.77 7.67
CA GLU A 290 23.41 13.49 8.99
C GLU A 290 21.99 14.07 9.08
N ARG A 291 21.10 13.32 9.73
CA ARG A 291 19.70 13.70 10.01
C ARG A 291 19.40 13.37 11.46
N PRO A 292 18.60 14.15 12.19
CA PRO A 292 18.33 13.81 13.59
C PRO A 292 17.63 12.45 13.67
N ASN A 293 17.95 11.70 14.73
CA ASN A 293 17.27 10.46 15.05
C ASN A 293 15.85 10.75 15.51
N LEU A 294 14.85 10.16 14.84
CA LEU A 294 13.44 10.38 15.17
C LEU A 294 12.92 9.22 16.03
N GLY A 295 12.37 9.55 17.19
CA GLY A 295 11.95 8.62 18.22
C GLY A 295 13.00 8.42 19.32
N GLY A 296 12.54 8.06 20.51
CA GLY A 296 13.42 7.80 21.67
C GLY A 296 13.96 9.03 22.39
N ASN A 297 13.56 10.23 21.98
CA ASN A 297 13.94 11.49 22.61
C ASN A 297 12.76 12.48 22.60
N ALA A 298 12.82 13.49 23.48
CA ALA A 298 11.75 14.48 23.64
C ALA A 298 11.75 15.58 22.56
N GLU A 299 12.88 15.82 21.92
CA GLU A 299 13.00 16.86 20.88
C GLU A 299 12.30 16.43 19.58
N TYR A 300 12.51 15.17 19.16
CA TYR A 300 11.94 14.54 17.97
C TYR A 300 11.20 13.25 18.33
N PRO A 301 10.08 13.31 19.09
CA PRO A 301 9.28 12.13 19.35
C PRO A 301 8.68 11.62 18.04
N TYR A 302 8.65 10.30 17.85
CA TYR A 302 8.15 9.70 16.62
C TYR A 302 7.78 8.22 16.83
N PRO A 303 6.86 7.66 16.03
CA PRO A 303 6.60 6.22 16.00
C PRO A 303 7.88 5.41 15.78
N ARG A 304 7.89 4.17 16.28
CA ARG A 304 8.98 3.22 16.05
C ARG A 304 8.79 2.51 14.71
N ARG A 305 9.92 2.09 14.12
CA ARG A 305 9.97 1.28 12.90
C ARG A 305 10.43 -0.14 13.22
N CYS A 306 10.37 -1.02 12.22
CA CYS A 306 10.90 -2.38 12.34
C CYS A 306 12.43 -2.35 12.49
N ARG A 307 12.93 -2.98 13.55
CA ARG A 307 14.36 -3.14 13.83
C ARG A 307 15.01 -3.95 12.72
N THR A 308 16.19 -3.50 12.29
CA THR A 308 17.00 -4.19 11.28
C THR A 308 18.34 -4.67 11.83
N GLY A 309 18.87 -3.98 12.84
CA GLY A 309 20.06 -4.41 13.58
C GLY A 309 21.36 -4.41 12.77
N ARG A 310 21.43 -3.67 11.66
CA ARG A 310 22.68 -3.48 10.93
C ARG A 310 23.70 -2.81 11.85
N PRO A 311 25.01 -2.99 11.56
CA PRO A 311 26.05 -2.34 12.34
C PRO A 311 25.87 -0.81 12.41
N PRO A 312 26.35 -0.15 13.46
CA PRO A 312 26.41 1.31 13.51
C PRO A 312 27.22 1.89 12.34
N SER A 313 26.94 3.15 11.99
CA SER A 313 27.76 3.93 11.06
C SER A 313 29.20 4.03 11.57
N LYS A 314 30.14 4.02 10.63
CA LYS A 314 31.57 4.19 10.92
C LYS A 314 31.91 5.62 11.33
N PHE A 315 31.21 6.59 10.77
CA PHE A 315 31.38 8.00 11.07
C PHE A 315 30.73 8.41 12.40
N ASN A 316 29.49 7.97 12.65
CA ASN A 316 28.76 8.32 13.87
C ASN A 316 27.94 7.13 14.40
N PRO A 317 28.34 6.51 15.54
CA PRO A 317 27.68 5.33 16.08
C PRO A 317 26.22 5.52 16.51
N ALA A 318 25.71 6.76 16.58
CA ALA A 318 24.29 7.02 16.82
C ALA A 318 23.39 6.62 15.65
N TYR A 319 23.97 6.38 14.47
CA TYR A 319 23.27 6.02 13.23
C TYR A 319 23.43 4.55 12.91
N GLU A 320 22.38 3.96 12.32
CA GLU A 320 22.48 2.63 11.72
C GLU A 320 23.11 2.75 10.32
N SER A 321 24.11 1.91 10.02
CA SER A 321 24.78 1.94 8.72
C SER A 321 23.82 1.58 7.57
N ARG A 322 24.12 2.06 6.36
CA ARG A 322 23.30 1.83 5.16
C ARG A 322 24.12 1.15 4.08
N LYS A 323 23.63 0.02 3.55
CA LYS A 323 24.27 -0.72 2.44
C LYS A 323 23.24 -1.31 1.47
N GLY A 324 22.77 -0.50 0.52
CA GLY A 324 21.75 -0.93 -0.46
C GLY A 324 20.41 -1.34 0.18
N ILE A 325 19.36 -1.52 -0.64
CA ILE A 325 18.02 -1.84 -0.12
C ILE A 325 17.91 -3.26 0.46
N ALA A 326 18.75 -4.19 -0.01
CA ALA A 326 18.71 -5.58 0.41
C ALA A 326 19.01 -5.76 1.91
N THR A 327 19.74 -4.82 2.53
CA THR A 327 20.07 -4.84 3.97
C THR A 327 19.02 -4.16 4.85
N PHE A 328 18.01 -3.52 4.26
CA PHE A 328 16.84 -3.05 5.00
C PHE A 328 15.93 -4.26 5.25
N TYR A 329 16.09 -4.90 6.39
CA TYR A 329 15.29 -6.06 6.75
C TYR A 329 13.81 -5.70 7.04
N ILE A 330 12.94 -6.65 6.71
CA ILE A 330 11.62 -6.85 7.30
C ILE A 330 11.39 -8.35 7.48
N PRO A 331 10.48 -8.79 8.38
CA PRO A 331 10.10 -10.19 8.50
C PRO A 331 9.73 -10.82 7.17
N ARG A 332 10.21 -12.05 6.91
CA ARG A 332 10.18 -12.66 5.56
C ARG A 332 8.80 -12.71 4.92
N ASP A 333 7.76 -12.90 5.73
CA ASP A 333 6.35 -13.00 5.28
C ASP A 333 5.72 -11.63 4.95
N GLU A 334 6.38 -10.54 5.30
CA GLU A 334 5.91 -9.15 5.06
C GLU A 334 6.38 -8.59 3.71
N CYS A 335 7.33 -9.28 3.06
CA CYS A 335 7.75 -8.98 1.69
C CYS A 335 6.56 -9.08 0.72
N PHE A 336 6.50 -8.21 -0.29
CA PHE A 336 5.40 -8.24 -1.27
C PHE A 336 5.24 -9.60 -1.93
N GLU A 337 3.98 -9.98 -2.15
CA GLU A 337 3.60 -11.02 -3.10
C GLU A 337 4.08 -10.63 -4.52
N ARG A 338 4.36 -11.63 -5.37
CA ARG A 338 4.98 -11.44 -6.70
C ARG A 338 4.32 -10.36 -7.56
N ALA A 339 2.99 -10.33 -7.64
CA ALA A 339 2.25 -9.36 -8.45
C ALA A 339 2.51 -7.91 -7.99
N LYS A 340 2.40 -7.65 -6.69
CA LYS A 340 2.71 -6.33 -6.12
C LYS A 340 4.19 -5.96 -6.25
N MET A 341 5.09 -6.92 -6.10
CA MET A 341 6.53 -6.69 -6.29
C MET A 341 6.86 -6.36 -7.74
N SER A 342 6.22 -7.04 -8.70
CA SER A 342 6.42 -6.76 -10.11
C SER A 342 5.84 -5.42 -10.52
N ASP A 343 4.65 -5.06 -10.04
CA ASP A 343 4.03 -3.77 -10.30
C ASP A 343 4.89 -2.64 -9.70
N PHE A 344 5.30 -2.77 -8.44
CA PHE A 344 6.17 -1.80 -7.79
C PHE A 344 7.55 -1.65 -8.45
N LYS A 345 8.16 -2.77 -8.89
CA LYS A 345 9.42 -2.73 -9.66
C LYS A 345 9.20 -2.12 -11.04
N ALA A 346 8.09 -2.45 -11.71
CA ALA A 346 7.73 -1.87 -12.99
C ALA A 346 7.51 -0.36 -12.88
N ASP A 347 6.81 0.11 -11.84
CA ASP A 347 6.61 1.54 -11.54
C ASP A 347 7.91 2.25 -11.22
N GLY A 348 8.78 1.62 -10.41
CA GLY A 348 10.13 2.13 -10.14
C GLY A 348 11.01 2.21 -11.40
N MET A 349 10.89 1.24 -12.30
CA MET A 349 11.58 1.25 -13.60
C MET A 349 10.97 2.28 -14.57
N ARG A 350 9.64 2.43 -14.59
CA ARG A 350 8.93 3.49 -15.34
C ARG A 350 9.41 4.86 -14.89
N SER A 351 9.41 5.13 -13.58
CA SER A 351 9.91 6.40 -13.01
C SER A 351 11.37 6.69 -13.42
N LYS A 352 12.26 5.70 -13.32
CA LYS A 352 13.66 5.82 -13.80
C LYS A 352 13.74 6.00 -15.32
N GLY A 353 12.91 5.30 -16.09
CA GLY A 353 12.82 5.41 -17.54
C GLY A 353 12.39 6.80 -18.00
N HIS A 354 11.34 7.36 -17.38
CA HIS A 354 10.91 8.74 -17.61
C HIS A 354 12.02 9.75 -17.30
N ALA A 355 12.73 9.58 -16.19
CA ALA A 355 13.88 10.41 -15.83
C ALA A 355 15.08 10.27 -16.80
N LEU A 356 15.17 9.14 -17.53
CA LEU A 356 16.26 8.83 -18.45
C LEU A 356 15.97 9.19 -19.92
N THR A 357 14.72 9.50 -20.30
CA THR A 357 14.40 9.90 -21.68
C THR A 357 15.21 11.13 -22.08
N SER A 358 15.87 11.08 -23.23
CA SER A 358 16.82 12.11 -23.67
C SER A 358 16.17 13.49 -23.86
N LYS A 359 14.85 13.57 -24.05
CA LYS A 359 14.08 14.83 -24.12
C LYS A 359 13.73 15.40 -22.74
N VAL A 360 13.38 14.59 -21.73
CA VAL A 360 13.18 15.09 -20.35
C VAL A 360 14.53 15.45 -19.75
N LYS A 361 15.55 14.61 -19.96
CA LYS A 361 16.93 14.93 -19.59
C LYS A 361 17.45 16.14 -20.35
N SER A 362 17.22 16.29 -21.67
CA SER A 362 17.69 17.49 -22.40
C SER A 362 16.88 18.74 -22.12
N LEU A 363 15.58 18.64 -21.78
CA LEU A 363 14.82 19.74 -21.21
C LEU A 363 15.47 20.12 -19.89
N LEU A 364 15.52 19.23 -18.90
CA LEU A 364 16.12 19.49 -17.58
C LEU A 364 17.62 19.89 -17.60
N THR A 365 18.39 19.47 -18.61
CA THR A 365 19.84 19.76 -18.73
C THR A 365 20.20 20.88 -19.70
N LYS A 366 19.34 21.25 -20.68
CA LYS A 366 19.56 22.40 -21.60
C LYS A 366 18.67 23.60 -21.30
N LYS A 367 17.50 23.43 -20.67
CA LYS A 367 16.63 24.49 -20.13
C LYS A 367 16.26 24.12 -18.70
N LYS A 368 16.88 24.78 -17.71
CA LYS A 368 16.65 24.45 -16.29
C LYS A 368 15.16 24.57 -15.87
N ASP A 369 14.34 25.28 -16.65
CA ASP A 369 12.97 25.66 -16.31
C ASP A 369 11.97 25.35 -17.44
N PHE A 370 10.69 25.15 -17.07
CA PHE A 370 9.58 25.15 -18.02
C PHE A 370 9.25 26.58 -18.44
N GLU A 371 9.16 26.83 -19.76
CA GLU A 371 8.88 28.17 -20.31
C GLU A 371 7.38 28.50 -20.36
N SER A 372 6.50 27.50 -20.19
CA SER A 372 5.04 27.70 -20.18
C SER A 372 4.30 26.54 -19.50
N ILE A 373 3.05 26.79 -19.09
CA ILE A 373 2.12 25.74 -18.62
C ILE A 373 1.86 24.69 -19.73
N ALA A 374 1.84 25.11 -21.00
CA ALA A 374 1.68 24.19 -22.13
C ALA A 374 2.82 23.17 -22.19
N ALA A 375 4.07 23.59 -21.94
CA ALA A 375 5.22 22.68 -21.88
C ALA A 375 5.11 21.64 -20.74
N ILE A 376 4.45 21.97 -19.64
CA ILE A 376 4.12 21.01 -18.57
C ILE A 376 3.03 20.05 -19.04
N LYS A 377 1.97 20.55 -19.69
CA LYS A 377 0.88 19.72 -20.23
C LYS A 377 1.38 18.72 -21.27
N GLU A 378 2.41 19.08 -22.03
CA GLU A 378 3.08 18.18 -22.97
C GLU A 378 3.78 16.99 -22.30
N LEU A 379 3.94 16.94 -20.99
CA LEU A 379 4.44 15.74 -20.32
C LEU A 379 3.40 14.60 -20.34
N TYR A 380 2.11 14.94 -20.47
CA TYR A 380 1.02 13.99 -20.37
C TYR A 380 0.54 13.46 -21.72
N ALA A 381 -0.11 12.30 -21.67
CA ALA A 381 -0.78 11.70 -22.81
C ALA A 381 -1.92 12.60 -23.29
N PRO A 382 -2.18 12.66 -24.60
CA PRO A 382 -3.40 13.26 -25.12
C PRO A 382 -4.65 12.63 -24.48
N LYS A 383 -5.69 13.44 -24.28
CA LYS A 383 -6.99 12.99 -23.79
C LYS A 383 -7.51 11.80 -24.61
N GLY A 384 -7.97 10.76 -23.93
CA GLY A 384 -8.51 9.54 -24.56
C GLY A 384 -7.47 8.48 -24.95
N LYS A 385 -6.17 8.73 -24.75
CA LYS A 385 -5.15 7.67 -24.81
C LYS A 385 -4.93 7.08 -23.42
N ASP A 386 -5.29 5.80 -23.25
CA ASP A 386 -4.90 5.04 -22.07
C ASP A 386 -3.47 4.54 -22.25
N LEU A 387 -2.57 4.98 -21.38
CA LEU A 387 -1.18 4.50 -21.35
C LEU A 387 -0.97 3.47 -20.23
N GLY A 388 -2.04 3.05 -19.52
CA GLY A 388 -1.93 2.26 -18.30
C GLY A 388 -1.20 3.05 -17.21
N GLY A 389 -1.94 3.60 -16.25
CA GLY A 389 -1.37 4.51 -15.26
C GLY A 389 -0.85 3.87 -13.98
N MET A 390 0.12 4.54 -13.35
CA MET A 390 0.66 4.29 -11.99
C MET A 390 -0.40 4.28 -10.87
N ASN A 391 -1.65 4.69 -11.16
CA ASN A 391 -2.74 4.80 -10.19
C ASN A 391 -4.06 4.23 -10.75
N ASN A 392 -4.01 3.32 -11.72
CA ASN A 392 -5.20 2.54 -11.99
C ASN A 392 -5.43 1.70 -10.73
N VAL A 393 -6.42 2.09 -9.92
CA VAL A 393 -7.13 1.17 -9.04
C VAL A 393 -7.60 0.07 -9.96
N LEU A 394 -6.80 -0.98 -10.09
CA LEU A 394 -7.19 -2.12 -10.88
C LEU A 394 -8.50 -2.64 -10.26
N PRO A 395 -9.53 -2.94 -11.06
CA PRO A 395 -10.58 -3.86 -10.63
C PRO A 395 -9.91 -5.16 -10.16
N GLU A 396 -10.63 -5.98 -9.41
CA GLU A 396 -10.10 -7.25 -8.90
C GLU A 396 -9.29 -8.00 -9.98
N MET A 397 -8.19 -8.65 -9.57
CA MET A 397 -7.24 -9.35 -10.44
C MET A 397 -7.90 -10.36 -11.42
N SER A 398 -9.15 -10.76 -11.17
CA SER A 398 -9.99 -11.60 -12.02
C SER A 398 -10.39 -10.95 -13.35
N ASP A 399 -10.36 -9.62 -13.44
CA ASP A 399 -10.95 -8.88 -14.57
C ASP A 399 -9.91 -8.54 -15.65
N ILE A 400 -8.63 -8.84 -15.40
CA ILE A 400 -7.52 -8.59 -16.34
C ILE A 400 -7.09 -9.92 -16.96
N PRO A 401 -7.12 -10.07 -18.31
CA PRO A 401 -6.61 -11.26 -18.98
C PRO A 401 -5.18 -11.58 -18.55
N LYS A 402 -4.86 -12.85 -18.24
CA LYS A 402 -3.53 -13.28 -17.78
C LYS A 402 -2.37 -12.87 -18.71
N SER A 403 -2.65 -12.64 -19.99
CA SER A 403 -1.70 -12.12 -20.99
C SER A 403 -1.30 -10.66 -20.76
N GLU A 404 -2.18 -9.85 -20.16
CA GLU A 404 -1.99 -8.42 -19.87
C GLU A 404 -1.44 -8.18 -18.46
N GLN A 405 -1.42 -9.21 -17.61
CA GLN A 405 -0.76 -9.20 -16.30
C GLN A 405 0.77 -9.28 -16.38
N GLN A 406 1.36 -9.01 -17.56
CA GLN A 406 2.80 -9.02 -17.78
C GLN A 406 3.38 -7.65 -17.41
N PRO A 407 4.13 -7.54 -16.30
CA PRO A 407 4.68 -6.28 -15.77
C PRO A 407 5.75 -5.63 -16.67
N LEU A 408 6.06 -6.25 -17.82
CA LEU A 408 7.15 -5.89 -18.72
C LEU A 408 6.67 -5.42 -20.11
N ILE A 409 5.36 -5.38 -20.40
CA ILE A 409 4.83 -4.86 -21.69
C ILE A 409 5.36 -3.44 -21.97
N PHE A 410 5.59 -2.66 -20.92
CA PHE A 410 6.17 -1.33 -21.01
C PHE A 410 7.62 -1.29 -21.55
N LEU A 411 8.41 -2.36 -21.37
CA LEU A 411 9.77 -2.44 -21.93
C LEU A 411 9.74 -2.53 -23.46
N GLU A 412 8.67 -3.07 -24.04
CA GLU A 412 8.46 -3.09 -25.49
C GLU A 412 8.17 -1.68 -26.05
N GLU A 413 7.64 -0.76 -25.23
CA GLU A 413 7.46 0.66 -25.60
C GLU A 413 8.78 1.47 -25.56
N LEU A 414 9.80 0.98 -24.85
CA LEU A 414 11.12 1.64 -24.73
C LEU A 414 12.06 1.32 -25.89
N ILE A 415 11.83 0.22 -26.61
CA ILE A 415 12.72 -0.29 -27.67
C ILE A 415 11.88 -0.91 -28.78
N ASN A 416 11.85 -0.30 -29.96
CA ASN A 416 11.26 -0.91 -31.15
C ASN A 416 12.12 -2.11 -31.64
N PRO A 417 11.56 -3.03 -32.46
CA PRO A 417 12.29 -4.18 -33.03
C PRO A 417 13.52 -3.82 -33.89
N ASP A 418 13.64 -2.55 -34.30
CA ASP A 418 14.72 -1.98 -35.11
C ASP A 418 15.84 -1.32 -34.26
N GLY A 419 15.70 -1.27 -32.93
CA GLY A 419 16.73 -0.79 -32.01
C GLY A 419 16.77 0.74 -31.83
N GLU A 420 15.86 1.50 -32.43
CA GLU A 420 15.73 2.93 -32.18
C GLU A 420 14.87 3.22 -30.92
N ARG A 421 15.32 4.17 -30.10
CA ARG A 421 14.59 4.62 -28.89
C ARG A 421 13.41 5.50 -29.29
N ASN A 422 12.20 5.05 -28.98
CA ASN A 422 10.97 5.82 -29.25
C ASN A 422 10.85 7.10 -28.40
N THR A 423 9.91 7.95 -28.83
CA THR A 423 9.43 9.25 -28.32
C THR A 423 9.42 9.46 -26.80
N PRO A 424 9.41 10.73 -26.30
CA PRO A 424 9.37 11.00 -24.85
C PRO A 424 8.15 10.33 -24.23
N LEU A 425 8.43 9.51 -23.22
CA LEU A 425 7.49 8.67 -22.54
C LEU A 425 6.48 9.55 -21.78
N LYS A 426 5.24 9.58 -22.28
CA LYS A 426 4.17 10.44 -21.76
C LYS A 426 3.60 9.86 -20.47
N TYR A 427 3.27 10.71 -19.50
CA TYR A 427 2.54 10.30 -18.30
C TYR A 427 1.04 10.18 -18.57
N PRO A 428 0.28 9.36 -17.84
CA PRO A 428 -1.18 9.38 -17.90
C PRO A 428 -1.72 10.78 -17.61
N LEU A 429 -2.78 11.19 -18.32
CA LEU A 429 -3.41 12.49 -18.09
C LEU A 429 -4.05 12.53 -16.68
N PRO A 430 -3.69 13.48 -15.80
CA PRO A 430 -4.29 13.62 -14.48
C PRO A 430 -5.80 13.84 -14.56
N MET A 431 -6.57 13.18 -13.68
CA MET A 431 -8.05 13.21 -13.71
C MET A 431 -8.64 14.63 -13.71
N ILE A 432 -8.01 15.57 -12.99
CA ILE A 432 -8.45 16.97 -12.93
C ILE A 432 -8.43 17.67 -14.29
N LEU A 433 -7.61 17.19 -15.24
CA LEU A 433 -7.50 17.76 -16.59
C LEU A 433 -8.39 17.05 -17.62
N HIS A 434 -9.13 16.01 -17.24
CA HIS A 434 -9.92 15.22 -18.20
C HIS A 434 -11.10 16.00 -18.76
N VAL A 435 -11.83 16.73 -17.92
CA VAL A 435 -13.02 17.48 -18.34
C VAL A 435 -12.63 18.88 -18.81
N ASP A 436 -11.95 19.64 -17.94
CA ASP A 436 -11.48 20.99 -18.19
C ASP A 436 -10.01 21.12 -17.77
N GLU A 437 -9.14 21.37 -18.74
CA GLU A 437 -7.69 21.48 -18.56
C GLU A 437 -7.24 22.74 -17.79
N ASN A 438 -8.18 23.65 -17.48
CA ASN A 438 -7.95 24.88 -16.74
C ASN A 438 -8.69 24.91 -15.39
N ALA A 439 -9.44 23.86 -15.05
CA ALA A 439 -10.24 23.79 -13.82
C ALA A 439 -9.40 24.06 -12.55
N TRP A 440 -8.16 23.58 -12.52
CA TRP A 440 -7.21 23.76 -11.41
C TRP A 440 -6.87 25.25 -11.14
N GLN A 441 -7.11 26.15 -12.10
CA GLN A 441 -6.83 27.58 -11.94
C GLN A 441 -7.97 28.34 -11.26
N THR A 442 -9.15 27.73 -11.08
CA THR A 442 -10.33 28.37 -10.51
C THR A 442 -10.24 28.48 -8.99
N ASN A 443 -10.94 29.45 -8.40
CA ASN A 443 -10.99 29.61 -6.93
C ASN A 443 -11.84 28.52 -6.29
N GLU A 444 -12.88 28.11 -7.01
CA GLU A 444 -13.84 27.07 -6.64
C GLU A 444 -13.12 25.72 -6.53
N GLN A 445 -12.32 25.35 -7.53
CA GLN A 445 -11.54 24.11 -7.48
C GLN A 445 -10.46 24.15 -6.40
N PHE A 446 -9.76 25.29 -6.23
CA PHE A 446 -8.79 25.47 -5.15
C PHE A 446 -9.42 25.24 -3.77
N ALA A 447 -10.58 25.85 -3.50
CA ALA A 447 -11.28 25.66 -2.22
C ALA A 447 -11.84 24.25 -2.07
N ARG A 448 -12.41 23.67 -3.13
CA ARG A 448 -12.98 22.31 -3.11
C ARG A 448 -11.94 21.25 -2.75
N GLU A 449 -10.68 21.41 -3.15
CA GLU A 449 -9.62 20.43 -2.85
C GLU A 449 -9.31 20.29 -1.35
N PHE A 450 -9.61 21.29 -0.52
CA PHE A 450 -9.49 21.18 0.94
C PHE A 450 -10.58 20.31 1.59
N LEU A 451 -11.63 19.95 0.84
CA LEU A 451 -12.70 19.05 1.30
C LEU A 451 -12.71 17.71 0.56
N ALA A 452 -12.30 17.71 -0.72
CA ALA A 452 -12.44 16.56 -1.62
C ALA A 452 -11.27 16.45 -2.61
N GLY A 453 -10.10 16.94 -2.22
CA GLY A 453 -8.84 16.80 -2.94
C GLY A 453 -7.91 15.80 -2.27
N LEU A 454 -6.61 16.03 -2.39
CA LEU A 454 -5.58 15.11 -1.88
C LEU A 454 -5.44 15.16 -0.35
N ASN A 455 -5.66 16.32 0.28
CA ASN A 455 -5.47 16.50 1.72
C ASN A 455 -6.72 17.07 2.44
N PRO A 456 -7.85 16.35 2.45
CA PRO A 456 -9.12 16.84 2.97
C PRO A 456 -9.22 16.83 4.51
N VAL A 457 -8.08 16.77 5.21
CA VAL A 457 -8.00 16.55 6.66
C VAL A 457 -7.33 17.70 7.42
N MET A 458 -6.96 18.78 6.74
CA MET A 458 -6.29 19.95 7.36
C MET A 458 -7.22 21.15 7.58
N ILE A 459 -8.36 21.21 6.89
CA ILE A 459 -9.33 22.29 7.07
C ILE A 459 -10.05 22.16 8.42
N SER A 460 -10.27 23.29 9.08
CA SER A 460 -10.93 23.39 10.39
C SER A 460 -11.85 24.60 10.48
N LEU A 461 -12.79 24.58 11.43
CA LEU A 461 -13.69 25.68 11.72
C LEU A 461 -12.92 26.83 12.41
N VAL A 462 -13.16 28.07 11.97
CA VAL A 462 -12.64 29.26 12.65
C VAL A 462 -13.45 29.49 13.93
N LYS A 463 -12.77 29.43 15.07
CA LYS A 463 -13.38 29.58 16.41
C LYS A 463 -13.28 31.00 16.98
N GLU A 464 -12.27 31.77 16.56
CA GLU A 464 -12.09 33.18 16.92
C GLU A 464 -11.55 33.98 15.72
N PHE A 465 -11.85 35.28 15.70
CA PHE A 465 -11.30 36.22 14.71
C PHE A 465 -10.88 37.53 15.41
N PRO A 466 -9.70 38.11 15.10
CA PRO A 466 -8.68 37.62 14.17
C PRO A 466 -8.07 36.28 14.61
N LEU A 467 -7.56 35.51 13.64
CA LEU A 467 -6.85 34.25 13.90
C LEU A 467 -5.60 34.52 14.75
N LYS A 468 -5.23 33.59 15.63
CA LYS A 468 -4.04 33.69 16.48
C LYS A 468 -3.17 32.45 16.37
N SER A 469 -1.85 32.67 16.39
CA SER A 469 -0.83 31.63 16.52
C SER A 469 -0.71 31.16 17.97
N ALA A 470 -0.44 29.87 18.16
CA ALA A 470 -0.09 29.27 19.45
C ALA A 470 1.43 29.26 19.72
N LEU A 471 2.25 29.74 18.78
CA LEU A 471 3.70 29.83 18.95
C LEU A 471 4.07 30.88 20.01
N ASP A 472 5.23 30.71 20.67
CA ASP A 472 5.70 31.63 21.72
C ASP A 472 5.90 33.04 21.15
N PRO A 473 5.14 34.06 21.60
CA PRO A 473 5.31 35.43 21.13
C PRO A 473 6.69 36.02 21.42
N LYS A 474 7.42 35.50 22.43
CA LYS A 474 8.79 35.92 22.72
C LYS A 474 9.78 35.50 21.64
N GLU A 475 9.45 34.47 20.86
CA GLU A 475 10.26 34.00 19.75
C GLU A 475 9.72 34.56 18.42
N PHE A 476 8.41 34.51 18.21
CA PHE A 476 7.78 34.79 16.90
C PHE A 476 7.00 36.10 16.82
N GLY A 477 7.02 36.94 17.85
CA GLY A 477 6.32 38.24 17.89
C GLY A 477 4.80 38.12 18.06
N ASP A 478 4.07 39.19 17.76
CA ASP A 478 2.61 39.29 17.94
C ASP A 478 1.84 38.08 17.33
N PRO A 479 1.10 37.27 18.10
CA PRO A 479 0.45 36.08 17.58
C PRO A 479 -0.71 36.37 16.60
N THR A 480 -1.14 37.62 16.46
CA THR A 480 -2.31 38.01 15.66
C THR A 480 -2.05 37.90 14.15
N SER A 481 -2.97 37.26 13.42
CA SER A 481 -2.96 37.21 11.95
C SER A 481 -3.16 38.60 11.34
N ALA A 482 -2.51 38.84 10.20
CA ALA A 482 -2.69 40.06 9.42
C ALA A 482 -4.02 40.08 8.62
N ILE A 483 -4.79 38.98 8.60
CA ILE A 483 -6.12 38.97 8.01
C ILE A 483 -7.08 39.76 8.92
N THR A 484 -7.65 40.84 8.39
CA THR A 484 -8.58 41.73 9.09
C THR A 484 -9.99 41.58 8.54
N ALA A 485 -10.99 42.09 9.26
CA ALA A 485 -12.39 42.08 8.81
C ALA A 485 -12.55 42.79 7.46
N HIS A 486 -11.83 43.91 7.26
CA HIS A 486 -11.83 44.67 6.01
C HIS A 486 -11.45 43.83 4.78
N HIS A 487 -10.56 42.83 4.94
CA HIS A 487 -10.18 41.95 3.83
C HIS A 487 -11.32 41.05 3.36
N ILE A 488 -12.25 40.67 4.25
CA ILE A 488 -13.17 39.55 4.01
C ILE A 488 -14.66 39.94 3.98
N GLU A 489 -15.09 40.98 4.70
CA GLU A 489 -16.51 41.35 4.85
C GLU A 489 -17.25 41.47 3.52
N GLY A 490 -16.60 42.06 2.51
CA GLY A 490 -17.18 42.23 1.17
C GLY A 490 -17.46 40.92 0.42
N ALA A 491 -16.98 39.78 0.90
CA ALA A 491 -17.16 38.45 0.30
C ALA A 491 -18.01 37.50 1.18
N LEU A 492 -18.59 37.99 2.28
CA LEU A 492 -19.40 37.19 3.22
C LEU A 492 -20.90 37.20 2.90
N GLU A 493 -21.31 37.50 1.66
CA GLU A 493 -22.73 37.44 1.23
C GLU A 493 -23.69 38.25 2.14
N GLY A 494 -23.21 39.36 2.70
CA GLY A 494 -23.98 40.25 3.57
C GLY A 494 -23.90 39.94 5.07
N PHE A 495 -23.20 38.87 5.48
CA PHE A 495 -22.89 38.64 6.89
C PHE A 495 -21.75 39.53 7.38
N SER A 496 -21.84 40.00 8.62
CA SER A 496 -20.66 40.45 9.39
C SER A 496 -19.75 39.26 9.73
N VAL A 497 -18.51 39.55 10.16
CA VAL A 497 -17.57 38.50 10.59
C VAL A 497 -18.13 37.74 11.80
N GLU A 498 -18.71 38.45 12.75
CA GLU A 498 -19.31 37.89 13.97
C GLU A 498 -20.50 36.98 13.64
N GLU A 499 -21.37 37.39 12.71
CA GLU A 499 -22.47 36.55 12.25
C GLU A 499 -21.95 35.29 11.54
N ALA A 500 -20.95 35.43 10.66
CA ALA A 500 -20.37 34.28 9.96
C ALA A 500 -19.70 33.29 10.93
N LEU A 501 -19.00 33.76 11.97
CA LEU A 501 -18.46 32.94 13.05
C LEU A 501 -19.58 32.22 13.82
N SER A 502 -20.59 32.96 14.28
CA SER A 502 -21.69 32.40 15.09
C SER A 502 -22.47 31.32 14.32
N LYS A 503 -22.61 31.49 13.00
CA LYS A 503 -23.25 30.53 12.10
C LYS A 503 -22.32 29.43 11.60
N LYS A 504 -21.08 29.36 12.10
CA LYS A 504 -20.05 28.36 11.74
C LYS A 504 -19.78 28.32 10.22
N LYS A 505 -19.70 29.50 9.60
CA LYS A 505 -19.50 29.65 8.15
C LYS A 505 -18.06 29.97 7.75
N LEU A 506 -17.15 30.21 8.70
CA LEU A 506 -15.74 30.49 8.40
C LEU A 506 -14.86 29.28 8.69
N PHE A 507 -14.00 28.93 7.74
CA PHE A 507 -13.08 27.79 7.82
C PHE A 507 -11.66 28.21 7.47
N VAL A 508 -10.66 27.51 8.00
CA VAL A 508 -9.25 27.79 7.75
C VAL A 508 -8.47 26.51 7.49
N ALA A 509 -7.58 26.55 6.51
CA ALA A 509 -6.43 25.65 6.42
C ALA A 509 -5.21 26.41 6.95
N ASP A 510 -4.77 26.07 8.16
CA ASP A 510 -3.72 26.79 8.88
C ASP A 510 -2.44 25.97 8.94
N TYR A 511 -1.44 26.35 8.15
CA TYR A 511 -0.10 25.76 8.17
C TYR A 511 0.89 26.64 8.92
N HIS A 512 0.47 27.79 9.47
CA HIS A 512 1.37 28.80 9.99
C HIS A 512 2.27 28.25 11.09
N ASP A 513 1.68 27.65 12.12
CA ASP A 513 2.42 27.21 13.31
C ASP A 513 3.34 26.01 13.00
N ALA A 514 2.94 25.14 12.08
CA ALA A 514 3.75 24.02 11.64
C ALA A 514 4.97 24.45 10.79
N TYR A 515 4.88 25.58 10.09
CA TYR A 515 5.91 26.05 9.17
C TYR A 515 6.82 27.12 9.75
N LEU A 516 6.27 28.11 10.45
CA LEU A 516 7.00 29.32 10.85
C LEU A 516 8.35 29.02 11.54
N PRO A 517 8.46 28.03 12.46
CA PRO A 517 9.73 27.66 13.09
C PRO A 517 10.81 27.14 12.12
N PHE A 518 10.43 26.74 10.92
CA PHE A 518 11.32 26.17 9.90
C PHE A 518 11.57 27.10 8.71
N VAL A 519 10.78 28.17 8.52
CA VAL A 519 10.83 29.03 7.32
C VAL A 519 12.23 29.60 7.10
N GLU A 520 12.90 30.12 8.13
CA GLU A 520 14.25 30.69 7.99
C GLU A 520 15.24 29.66 7.45
N ARG A 521 15.26 28.46 8.05
CA ARG A 521 16.16 27.36 7.67
C ARG A 521 15.86 26.82 6.28
N ILE A 522 14.58 26.76 5.90
CA ILE A 522 14.17 26.38 4.54
C ILE A 522 14.63 27.44 3.54
N ASN A 523 14.42 28.72 3.86
CA ASN A 523 14.76 29.83 2.98
C ASN A 523 16.27 30.08 2.87
N ALA A 524 17.06 29.64 3.84
CA ALA A 524 18.52 29.66 3.77
C ALA A 524 19.07 28.62 2.77
N GLN A 525 18.29 27.59 2.43
CA GLN A 525 18.73 26.59 1.44
C GLN A 525 18.74 27.17 0.02
N LYS A 526 19.68 26.68 -0.78
CA LYS A 526 19.78 27.00 -2.19
C LYS A 526 18.54 26.49 -2.92
N ASP A 527 17.96 27.33 -3.77
CA ASP A 527 16.81 26.99 -4.64
C ASP A 527 15.58 26.46 -3.87
N ALA A 528 15.36 26.89 -2.62
CA ALA A 528 14.12 26.67 -1.88
C ALA A 528 13.67 27.96 -1.20
N LYS A 529 12.38 28.30 -1.32
CA LYS A 529 11.74 29.43 -0.65
C LYS A 529 10.31 29.06 -0.29
N THR A 530 9.90 29.41 0.91
CA THR A 530 8.56 29.17 1.44
C THR A 530 8.11 30.32 2.34
N TYR A 531 6.83 30.32 2.62
CA TYR A 531 6.17 31.10 3.66
C TYR A 531 5.46 30.14 4.60
N ALA A 532 5.19 30.57 5.82
CA ALA A 532 4.17 29.97 6.65
C ALA A 532 2.81 30.53 6.19
N THR A 533 1.84 29.67 5.90
CA THR A 533 0.62 30.09 5.18
C THR A 533 -0.68 29.80 5.92
N ARG A 534 -1.68 30.65 5.69
CA ARG A 534 -3.08 30.42 6.06
C ARG A 534 -3.98 30.66 4.86
N ALA A 535 -5.00 29.83 4.69
CA ALA A 535 -6.08 30.05 3.73
C ALA A 535 -7.42 30.09 4.46
N LEU A 536 -8.12 31.21 4.34
CA LEU A 536 -9.41 31.45 4.96
C LEU A 536 -10.53 31.27 3.93
N PHE A 537 -11.61 30.63 4.35
CA PHE A 537 -12.74 30.24 3.50
C PHE A 537 -14.09 30.58 4.14
N PHE A 538 -15.10 30.71 3.28
CA PHE A 538 -16.49 30.93 3.66
C PHE A 538 -17.40 29.86 3.04
N LEU A 539 -18.31 29.30 3.85
CA LEU A 539 -19.39 28.44 3.38
C LEU A 539 -20.56 29.30 2.89
N SER A 540 -20.67 29.43 1.58
CA SER A 540 -21.69 30.25 0.91
C SER A 540 -23.09 29.65 0.99
N SER A 541 -24.08 30.45 0.62
CA SER A 541 -25.49 30.04 0.56
C SER A 541 -25.78 28.92 -0.44
N ASP A 542 -24.91 28.72 -1.43
CA ASP A 542 -24.97 27.64 -2.41
C ASP A 542 -24.27 26.35 -1.94
N GLU A 543 -23.91 26.28 -0.66
CA GLU A 543 -23.24 25.13 -0.02
C GLU A 543 -21.85 24.81 -0.58
N THR A 544 -21.23 25.76 -1.28
CA THR A 544 -19.83 25.66 -1.72
C THR A 544 -18.89 26.40 -0.79
N LEU A 545 -17.60 26.05 -0.87
CA LEU A 545 -16.55 26.73 -0.11
C LEU A 545 -15.90 27.80 -1.00
N LYS A 546 -15.95 29.07 -0.56
CA LYS A 546 -15.32 30.21 -1.25
C LYS A 546 -14.05 30.62 -0.52
N VAL A 547 -12.94 30.73 -1.25
CA VAL A 547 -11.69 31.30 -0.71
C VAL A 547 -11.85 32.80 -0.49
N LEU A 548 -11.55 33.28 0.71
CA LEU A 548 -11.68 34.68 1.13
C LEU A 548 -10.34 35.41 1.09
N ALA A 549 -9.32 34.83 1.73
CA ALA A 549 -8.02 35.46 1.89
C ALA A 549 -6.92 34.41 2.10
N LEU A 550 -5.72 34.72 1.65
CA LEU A 550 -4.50 33.95 1.86
C LEU A 550 -3.49 34.83 2.59
N GLU A 551 -2.92 34.32 3.67
CA GLU A 551 -1.85 34.98 4.42
C GLU A 551 -0.53 34.27 4.14
N LEU A 552 0.52 35.02 3.77
CA LEU A 552 1.89 34.54 3.64
C LEU A 552 2.77 35.26 4.66
N VAL A 553 3.43 34.49 5.52
CA VAL A 553 4.19 35.01 6.67
C VAL A 553 5.66 34.57 6.61
N LEU A 554 6.56 35.51 6.86
CA LEU A 554 7.97 35.26 7.19
C LEU A 554 8.21 35.50 8.69
N PRO A 555 9.11 34.71 9.32
CA PRO A 555 9.46 34.88 10.72
C PRO A 555 10.13 36.24 10.98
N PRO A 556 10.13 36.73 12.22
CA PRO A 556 10.86 37.94 12.56
C PRO A 556 12.37 37.72 12.43
N THR A 557 13.13 38.79 12.17
CA THR A 557 14.60 38.74 12.05
C THR A 557 15.31 38.68 13.41
N SER A 558 14.57 38.86 14.51
CA SER A 558 15.05 38.76 15.89
C SER A 558 13.93 38.21 16.79
N PRO A 559 14.26 37.52 17.89
CA PRO A 559 13.26 36.96 18.80
C PRO A 559 12.26 38.01 19.28
N GLY A 560 10.96 37.74 19.09
CA GLY A 560 9.87 38.61 19.51
C GLY A 560 9.67 39.86 18.64
N GLY A 561 10.45 39.98 17.55
CA GLY A 561 10.34 41.09 16.60
C GLY A 561 9.09 41.03 15.71
N GLU A 562 9.00 41.98 14.78
CA GLU A 562 7.90 42.05 13.83
C GLU A 562 8.02 41.00 12.72
N LYS A 563 6.92 40.31 12.42
CA LYS A 563 6.81 39.39 11.28
C LYS A 563 6.52 40.16 10.00
N ILE A 564 7.02 39.65 8.87
CA ILE A 564 6.62 40.18 7.57
C ILE A 564 5.43 39.34 7.07
N SER A 565 4.23 39.89 7.19
CA SER A 565 2.99 39.26 6.72
C SER A 565 2.41 39.99 5.51
N LYS A 566 1.91 39.24 4.54
CA LYS A 566 1.13 39.77 3.40
C LYS A 566 -0.17 39.00 3.23
N VAL A 567 -1.25 39.75 3.06
CA VAL A 567 -2.58 39.19 2.80
C VAL A 567 -2.95 39.40 1.33
N PHE A 568 -3.46 38.36 0.70
CA PHE A 568 -3.99 38.36 -0.66
C PHE A 568 -5.45 37.97 -0.62
N THR A 569 -6.30 38.71 -1.34
CA THR A 569 -7.72 38.37 -1.53
C THR A 569 -7.96 38.06 -3.02
N PRO A 570 -9.02 37.30 -3.37
CA PRO A 570 -9.43 37.15 -4.75
C PRO A 570 -9.52 38.52 -5.45
N PRO A 571 -8.88 38.69 -6.62
CA PRO A 571 -8.82 39.98 -7.29
C PRO A 571 -10.22 40.40 -7.76
N LYS A 572 -10.65 41.61 -7.39
CA LYS A 572 -11.90 42.22 -7.88
C LYS A 572 -11.76 42.67 -9.34
N ASP A 573 -10.56 43.09 -9.72
CA ASP A 573 -10.17 43.46 -11.07
C ASP A 573 -9.17 42.45 -11.64
N TYR A 574 -9.54 41.83 -12.75
CA TYR A 574 -8.76 40.78 -13.42
C TYR A 574 -7.59 41.33 -14.26
N SER A 575 -6.90 42.36 -13.74
CA SER A 575 -5.63 42.78 -14.35
C SER A 575 -4.60 41.64 -14.25
N ALA A 576 -3.81 41.47 -15.31
CA ALA A 576 -2.85 40.36 -15.41
C ALA A 576 -1.91 40.30 -14.19
N ALA A 577 -1.43 41.45 -13.71
CA ALA A 577 -0.53 41.53 -12.56
C ALA A 577 -1.18 41.01 -11.26
N LYS A 578 -2.44 41.37 -11.00
CA LYS A 578 -3.16 40.93 -9.79
C LYS A 578 -3.54 39.46 -9.86
N MET A 579 -3.96 38.98 -11.01
CA MET A 579 -4.22 37.55 -11.22
C MET A 579 -2.94 36.72 -11.03
N TYR A 580 -1.81 37.21 -11.53
CA TYR A 580 -0.52 36.55 -11.37
C TYR A 580 -0.10 36.46 -9.89
N LEU A 581 -0.15 37.57 -9.15
CA LEU A 581 0.16 37.57 -7.72
C LEU A 581 -0.78 36.65 -6.92
N TRP A 582 -2.07 36.64 -7.25
CA TRP A 582 -3.05 35.73 -6.65
C TRP A 582 -2.73 34.25 -6.92
N GLN A 583 -2.35 33.91 -8.15
CA GLN A 583 -1.90 32.57 -8.51
C GLN A 583 -0.63 32.17 -7.74
N CYS A 584 0.34 33.07 -7.60
CA CYS A 584 1.54 32.83 -6.79
C CYS A 584 1.21 32.59 -5.31
N ALA A 585 0.28 33.37 -4.73
CA ALA A 585 -0.15 33.16 -3.35
C ALA A 585 -0.81 31.80 -3.15
N ARG A 586 -1.71 31.39 -4.06
CA ARG A 586 -2.31 30.04 -4.05
C ARG A 586 -1.27 28.94 -4.20
N ALA A 587 -0.27 29.13 -5.05
CA ALA A 587 0.81 28.16 -5.23
C ALA A 587 1.63 27.97 -3.93
N HIS A 588 1.88 29.02 -3.15
CA HIS A 588 2.54 28.89 -1.85
C HIS A 588 1.70 28.13 -0.82
N VAL A 589 0.40 28.40 -0.77
CA VAL A 589 -0.52 27.63 0.11
C VAL A 589 -0.58 26.17 -0.31
N ALA A 590 -0.77 25.89 -1.61
CA ALA A 590 -0.78 24.53 -2.15
C ALA A 590 0.56 23.82 -1.90
N ASN A 591 1.68 24.54 -1.91
CA ASN A 591 3.00 24.00 -1.59
C ASN A 591 3.14 23.62 -0.10
N ASN A 592 2.58 24.41 0.82
CA ASN A 592 2.49 24.02 2.22
C ASN A 592 1.58 22.79 2.39
N ASP A 593 0.41 22.81 1.75
CA ASP A 593 -0.55 21.71 1.84
C ASP A 593 0.01 20.38 1.32
N ILE A 594 0.68 20.36 0.16
CA ILE A 594 1.20 19.11 -0.42
C ILE A 594 2.32 18.50 0.43
N VAL A 595 3.13 19.32 1.09
CA VAL A 595 4.16 18.85 2.03
C VAL A 595 3.47 18.32 3.29
N ALA A 596 2.53 19.06 3.88
CA ALA A 596 1.78 18.63 5.05
C ALA A 596 1.04 17.31 4.77
N HIS A 597 0.40 17.19 3.61
CA HIS A 597 -0.16 15.94 3.11
C HIS A 597 0.87 14.82 3.15
N GLN A 598 2.01 14.98 2.47
CA GLN A 598 2.95 13.88 2.28
C GLN A 598 3.60 13.44 3.59
N VAL A 599 4.08 14.37 4.41
CA VAL A 599 4.84 14.02 5.62
C VAL A 599 4.00 13.94 6.88
N PHE A 600 2.88 14.66 7.00
CA PHE A 600 2.01 14.62 8.18
C PHE A 600 0.86 13.64 7.97
N SER A 601 -0.07 13.95 7.06
CA SER A 601 -1.32 13.20 6.86
C SER A 601 -1.08 11.79 6.31
N HIS A 602 -0.14 11.64 5.38
CA HIS A 602 0.10 10.39 4.67
C HIS A 602 1.19 9.56 5.35
N PHE A 603 2.44 10.03 5.38
CA PHE A 603 3.53 9.21 5.93
C PHE A 603 3.42 9.02 7.44
N SER A 604 3.27 10.09 8.23
CA SER A 604 3.26 9.97 9.70
C SER A 604 2.02 9.24 10.20
N LYS A 605 0.82 9.75 9.87
CA LYS A 605 -0.45 9.23 10.42
C LYS A 605 -0.84 7.85 9.86
N CYS A 606 -0.46 7.51 8.63
CA CYS A 606 -0.74 6.19 8.05
C CYS A 606 0.46 5.25 8.19
N HIS A 607 1.55 5.52 7.45
CA HIS A 607 2.66 4.58 7.32
C HIS A 607 3.40 4.33 8.63
N ALA A 608 3.88 5.38 9.30
CA ALA A 608 4.75 5.26 10.48
C ALA A 608 4.00 4.73 11.71
N VAL A 609 2.78 5.23 11.96
CA VAL A 609 1.95 4.76 13.08
C VAL A 609 1.51 3.30 12.88
N THR A 610 1.08 2.93 11.67
CA THR A 610 0.64 1.54 11.40
C THR A 610 1.78 0.55 11.58
N GLU A 611 3.00 0.87 11.14
CA GLU A 611 4.17 0.00 11.34
C GLU A 611 4.38 -0.40 12.81
N ALA A 612 4.20 0.53 13.76
CA ALA A 612 4.28 0.21 15.19
C ALA A 612 3.20 -0.79 15.65
N LEU A 613 1.97 -0.69 15.12
CA LEU A 613 0.87 -1.60 15.41
C LEU A 613 1.09 -2.99 14.82
N ILE A 614 1.69 -3.09 13.63
CA ILE A 614 2.05 -4.37 12.99
C ILE A 614 3.05 -5.12 13.86
N ILE A 615 4.10 -4.43 14.32
CA ILE A 615 5.13 -5.00 15.17
C ILE A 615 4.50 -5.47 16.49
N ALA A 616 3.65 -4.66 17.12
CA ALA A 616 2.96 -5.04 18.37
C ALA A 616 2.06 -6.27 18.20
N THR A 617 1.27 -6.30 17.13
CA THR A 617 0.34 -7.40 16.83
C THR A 617 1.10 -8.71 16.69
N ASN A 618 2.14 -8.76 15.85
CA ASN A 618 2.90 -9.99 15.62
C ASN A 618 3.73 -10.44 16.82
N ARG A 619 4.10 -9.52 17.74
CA ARG A 619 4.85 -9.82 18.97
C ARG A 619 3.98 -10.31 20.12
N GLN A 620 2.71 -9.94 20.17
CA GLN A 620 1.87 -10.13 21.36
C GLN A 620 0.59 -10.94 21.11
N LEU A 621 0.13 -11.02 19.86
CA LEU A 621 -1.05 -11.77 19.49
C LEU A 621 -0.62 -12.94 18.60
N SER A 622 -0.75 -14.16 19.12
CA SER A 622 -0.51 -15.36 18.31
C SER A 622 -1.43 -15.35 17.09
N LYS A 623 -1.04 -16.06 16.02
CA LYS A 623 -1.91 -16.26 14.88
C LYS A 623 -3.27 -16.84 15.27
N LEU A 624 -3.37 -17.60 16.36
CA LEU A 624 -4.65 -18.09 16.91
C LEU A 624 -5.56 -16.99 17.48
N HIS A 625 -5.04 -15.79 17.77
CA HIS A 625 -5.81 -14.77 18.46
C HIS A 625 -6.86 -14.14 17.52
N PRO A 626 -8.14 -14.01 17.93
CA PRO A 626 -9.18 -13.46 17.06
C PRO A 626 -8.88 -12.03 16.59
N ILE A 627 -8.25 -11.20 17.42
CA ILE A 627 -7.80 -9.85 17.02
C ILE A 627 -6.64 -9.90 16.02
N HIS A 628 -5.75 -10.90 16.08
CA HIS A 628 -4.73 -11.08 15.04
C HIS A 628 -5.40 -11.38 13.69
N HIS A 629 -6.36 -12.31 13.66
CA HIS A 629 -7.15 -12.60 12.45
C HIS A 629 -7.84 -11.35 11.88
N LEU A 630 -8.45 -10.55 12.76
CA LEU A 630 -9.14 -9.33 12.37
C LEU A 630 -8.18 -8.30 11.76
N MET A 631 -7.00 -8.12 12.36
CA MET A 631 -6.08 -7.04 12.01
C MET A 631 -5.13 -7.39 10.85
N ALA A 632 -4.74 -8.66 10.70
CA ALA A 632 -3.73 -9.07 9.72
C ALA A 632 -4.01 -8.60 8.27
N PRO A 633 -5.25 -8.64 7.74
CA PRO A 633 -5.54 -8.14 6.39
C PRO A 633 -5.27 -6.63 6.23
N HIS A 634 -5.44 -5.84 7.29
CA HIS A 634 -5.25 -4.39 7.28
C HIS A 634 -3.77 -3.97 7.33
N PHE A 635 -2.87 -4.90 7.60
CA PHE A 635 -1.43 -4.66 7.71
C PHE A 635 -0.64 -5.02 6.46
N LYS A 636 -1.27 -5.80 5.56
CA LYS A 636 -0.65 -6.36 4.37
C LYS A 636 0.16 -5.30 3.61
N SER A 637 1.41 -5.63 3.31
CA SER A 637 2.33 -4.83 2.48
C SER A 637 2.89 -3.55 3.12
N THR A 638 2.46 -3.16 4.32
CA THR A 638 2.89 -1.89 4.94
C THR A 638 4.38 -1.89 5.31
N LEU A 639 4.91 -2.98 5.87
CA LEU A 639 6.34 -3.04 6.25
C LEU A 639 7.26 -2.98 5.03
N GLU A 640 6.92 -3.66 3.93
CA GLU A 640 7.73 -3.63 2.70
C GLU A 640 7.71 -2.24 2.02
N ILE A 641 6.55 -1.56 1.97
CA ILE A 641 6.54 -0.20 1.43
C ILE A 641 7.30 0.77 2.33
N ASN A 642 7.20 0.64 3.65
CA ASN A 642 7.95 1.47 4.61
C ASN A 642 9.45 1.22 4.53
N ARG A 643 9.88 -0.03 4.37
CA ARG A 643 11.27 -0.41 4.07
C ARG A 643 11.77 0.32 2.81
N GLY A 644 10.99 0.28 1.72
CA GLY A 644 11.28 1.03 0.50
C GLY A 644 11.37 2.55 0.74
N ALA A 645 10.47 3.09 1.56
CA ALA A 645 10.44 4.51 1.90
C ALA A 645 11.69 4.95 2.66
N ARG A 646 12.12 4.21 3.69
CA ARG A 646 13.38 4.50 4.43
C ARG A 646 14.62 4.34 3.56
N ALA A 647 14.59 3.44 2.59
CA ALA A 647 15.70 3.22 1.68
C ALA A 647 15.83 4.33 0.62
N ARG A 648 14.73 4.91 0.13
CA ARG A 648 14.74 5.76 -1.09
C ARG A 648 13.90 7.03 -1.05
N LEU A 649 12.79 7.05 -0.30
CA LEU A 649 11.81 8.14 -0.32
C LEU A 649 12.17 9.25 0.69
N ILE A 650 12.25 8.89 1.97
CA ILE A 650 12.45 9.82 3.09
C ILE A 650 13.88 9.93 3.67
N PRO A 651 14.93 9.20 3.22
CA PRO A 651 16.27 9.39 3.78
C PRO A 651 16.93 10.66 3.26
N ALA A 652 18.12 10.96 3.79
CA ALA A 652 18.99 12.02 3.28
C ALA A 652 19.23 11.88 1.77
N GLY A 653 18.89 12.93 1.01
CA GLY A 653 18.97 12.95 -0.45
C GLY A 653 17.96 12.01 -1.15
N GLY A 654 16.96 11.50 -0.44
CA GLY A 654 15.84 10.75 -1.00
C GLY A 654 14.88 11.62 -1.80
N VAL A 655 13.86 10.99 -2.39
CA VAL A 655 12.88 11.67 -3.26
C VAL A 655 12.16 12.83 -2.56
N ILE A 656 11.77 12.69 -1.29
CA ILE A 656 11.13 13.78 -0.55
C ILE A 656 12.09 14.97 -0.40
N GLU A 657 13.33 14.74 0.05
CA GLU A 657 14.28 15.84 0.21
C GLU A 657 14.68 16.49 -1.12
N ALA A 658 14.66 15.73 -2.22
CA ALA A 658 15.01 16.21 -3.54
C ALA A 658 13.88 17.01 -4.22
N SER A 659 12.62 16.71 -3.92
CA SER A 659 11.45 17.23 -4.67
C SER A 659 10.51 18.10 -3.85
N PHE A 660 10.62 18.14 -2.52
CA PHE A 660 9.76 18.94 -1.65
C PHE A 660 10.52 20.10 -1.01
N THR A 661 9.84 21.23 -0.85
CA THR A 661 10.43 22.51 -0.41
C THR A 661 11.21 22.45 0.90
N PRO A 662 10.79 21.71 1.96
CA PRO A 662 11.56 21.67 3.20
C PRO A 662 12.91 20.95 3.09
N ARG A 663 13.10 20.12 2.05
CA ARG A 663 14.32 19.34 1.82
C ARG A 663 14.73 18.56 3.09
N ALA A 664 15.94 18.79 3.61
CA ALA A 664 16.50 18.12 4.79
C ALA A 664 15.70 18.31 6.10
N TYR A 665 14.74 19.24 6.14
CA TYR A 665 13.90 19.49 7.30
C TYR A 665 12.56 18.74 7.26
N SER A 666 12.23 18.05 6.16
CA SER A 666 10.92 17.42 5.95
C SER A 666 10.52 16.47 7.09
N MET A 667 11.42 15.56 7.48
CA MET A 667 11.14 14.61 8.55
C MET A 667 11.25 15.21 9.97
N ARG A 668 11.93 16.36 10.12
CA ARG A 668 11.92 17.11 11.40
C ARG A 668 10.57 17.78 11.61
N MET A 669 10.01 18.36 10.56
CA MET A 669 8.66 18.90 10.57
C MET A 669 7.64 17.79 10.89
N ALA A 670 7.82 16.59 10.33
CA ALA A 670 6.96 15.44 10.65
C ALA A 670 6.99 15.08 12.14
N ALA A 671 8.18 15.03 12.75
CA ALA A 671 8.33 14.75 14.18
C ALA A 671 7.75 15.87 15.07
N ALA A 672 7.94 17.13 14.70
CA ALA A 672 7.31 18.26 15.39
C ALA A 672 5.78 18.19 15.31
N ASN A 673 5.21 17.97 14.12
CA ASN A 673 3.77 17.82 13.96
C ASN A 673 3.21 16.61 14.72
N TYR A 674 3.92 15.48 14.74
CA TYR A 674 3.56 14.32 15.56
C TYR A 674 3.50 14.66 17.05
N ARG A 675 4.52 15.35 17.57
CA ARG A 675 4.55 15.83 18.97
C ARG A 675 3.33 16.69 19.31
N ASP A 676 3.01 17.62 18.43
CA ASP A 676 2.10 18.72 18.76
C ASP A 676 0.62 18.37 18.47
N THR A 677 0.36 17.41 17.57
CA THR A 677 -1.01 17.15 17.06
C THR A 677 -1.48 15.71 17.16
N TRP A 678 -0.58 14.73 17.33
CA TRP A 678 -0.98 13.33 17.25
C TRP A 678 -1.46 12.78 18.60
N THR A 679 -2.67 12.24 18.61
CA THR A 679 -3.19 11.38 19.68
C THR A 679 -3.97 10.22 19.04
N PHE A 680 -3.93 9.04 19.65
CA PHE A 680 -4.57 7.86 19.08
C PHE A 680 -6.09 8.06 18.92
N ASP A 681 -6.77 8.59 19.94
CA ASP A 681 -8.23 8.74 19.94
C ASP A 681 -8.74 9.80 18.95
N SER A 682 -7.90 10.77 18.56
CA SER A 682 -8.26 11.76 17.54
C SER A 682 -8.21 11.20 16.12
N GLN A 683 -7.65 10.01 15.89
CA GLN A 683 -7.59 9.43 14.54
C GLN A 683 -8.93 8.80 14.11
N ALA A 684 -9.87 8.60 15.03
CA ALA A 684 -11.21 8.19 14.69
C ALA A 684 -11.91 9.31 13.91
N LEU A 685 -12.41 9.01 12.70
CA LEU A 685 -13.01 10.02 11.81
C LEU A 685 -14.05 10.92 12.51
N PRO A 686 -14.99 10.42 13.33
CA PRO A 686 -15.92 11.30 14.05
C PRO A 686 -15.23 12.27 15.02
N ASN A 687 -14.19 11.82 15.73
CA ASN A 687 -13.47 12.65 16.69
C ASN A 687 -12.61 13.69 15.96
N ASP A 688 -11.94 13.31 14.88
CA ASP A 688 -11.18 14.22 14.01
C ASP A 688 -12.08 15.35 13.47
N LEU A 689 -13.27 15.00 12.96
CA LEU A 689 -14.25 15.96 12.44
C LEU A 689 -14.86 16.88 13.52
N ILE A 690 -14.92 16.44 14.78
CA ILE A 690 -15.40 17.27 15.90
C ILE A 690 -14.30 18.22 16.38
N ALA A 691 -13.05 17.75 16.37
CA ALA A 691 -11.90 18.52 16.82
C ALA A 691 -11.59 19.70 15.89
N ARG A 692 -11.58 19.41 14.58
CA ARG A 692 -11.43 20.39 13.50
C ARG A 692 -12.71 21.22 13.35
#